data_AF-A0A7V2W465-F1
#
_entry.id   AF-A0A7V2W465-F1
#
_cell.length_a   1.000
_cell.length_b   1.000
_cell.length_c   1.000
_cell.angle_alpha   90.00
_cell.angle_beta   90.00
_cell.angle_gamma   90.00
#
_symmetry.space_group_name_H-M   'P 1'
#
loop_
_entity.id
_entity.type
_entity.pdbx_description
1 polymer ?
#
loop_
_entity_poly.entity_id
_entity_poly.type
_entity_poly.pdbx_seq_one_letter_code
_entity_poly.pdbx_strand_id
1 'polypeptide(L)'
;MKSFCALLPFIFLFGHTGTAQDYFTLTGKVLDKKNNKPVAYAHVGIPEKGIGTTTGHDGGFEFKVPNRYAGSVMIVSFMGYRTFKKPIKEIKNGGTIYIEQAASDLVEVVVMGENAVEDIIRKAVKNIPVNYPSHPTTVLGFYRESLTDDSLRYRYLAEGVLKIYKTKYAKISEGQVSLVQGRKINLKNPLDTTVYSGLSSGHMAGHRFDFVKNREDFIDENFFPVYKYWVEKITTYNDRPVYIIGFDKDENASPRNRRSSKWKALAHALTGKKKNNGRIAGRMKGKIYIEQGSYAFIRAEFEILPEGLNKMNDYPLYAGSWRGNKYVVNYRKVGDKWYFSDALREGIRPNGGLYANEIKITEINTERSSPIPYLERMDRGYQFVNLTGSYDESFWKSYNTTPLNEGLAESVHQYKNIQKAQEVFDAKYMAGLQRQRDSIQALAVMEMKVKMAEEKGVDISEIDYVPEEFKKISKIRKKFSRVKFGMGTGMHLLPTKHGDLDIVYLNKDGETILSLTDDIPDREMEIIGQWDFDIFFSNNFFMRFGYGFDFSKNIYKERSIGAGLQLNLSKGRPVYFRALAQYSYLRHARVVGNTKNEDGDFKVKGKKFKANSIRISYGSQLHNIKLSAELAIELNPGKELYFRGGYFWNFANQERIWFKERKEVFRKEKSLKVSSERISVKDMGLPFNDKIVPDETISITVGLLFK
;
A
#
# COMPACT_ATOMS: atom_id res chain seq x y z
N MET A 1 -39.82 -41.91 42.44
CA MET A 1 -39.21 -41.00 41.43
C MET A 1 -38.88 -39.69 42.14
N LYS A 2 -37.62 -39.53 42.58
CA LYS A 2 -36.60 -38.60 42.04
C LYS A 2 -37.03 -37.13 42.18
N SER A 3 -36.85 -36.51 43.34
CA SER A 3 -35.62 -35.91 43.93
C SER A 3 -35.36 -34.47 43.46
N PHE A 4 -35.63 -33.55 44.38
CA PHE A 4 -35.20 -32.15 44.49
C PHE A 4 -33.68 -32.06 44.76
N CYS A 5 -32.97 -31.10 44.15
CA CYS A 5 -31.69 -30.50 44.59
C CYS A 5 -31.38 -29.30 43.67
N ALA A 6 -31.49 -28.05 44.12
CA ALA A 6 -30.53 -27.26 44.92
C ALA A 6 -29.41 -26.60 44.07
N LEU A 7 -29.33 -25.27 44.21
CA LEU A 7 -28.44 -24.30 43.57
C LEU A 7 -26.94 -24.58 43.75
N LEU A 8 -26.15 -24.21 42.74
CA LEU A 8 -24.73 -23.90 42.85
C LEU A 8 -24.37 -22.82 41.82
N PRO A 9 -23.90 -21.61 42.20
CA PRO A 9 -23.39 -20.65 41.24
C PRO A 9 -21.94 -21.04 40.90
N PHE A 10 -21.72 -21.47 39.65
CA PHE A 10 -20.37 -21.72 39.14
C PHE A 10 -19.69 -20.37 38.87
N ILE A 11 -18.93 -19.89 39.86
CA ILE A 11 -17.96 -18.81 39.71
C ILE A 11 -16.93 -19.26 38.67
N PHE A 12 -17.04 -18.75 37.44
CA PHE A 12 -15.95 -18.84 36.46
C PHE A 12 -14.84 -17.88 36.91
N LEU A 13 -13.94 -18.40 37.76
CA LEU A 13 -12.59 -17.90 37.92
C LEU A 13 -11.92 -17.95 36.54
N PHE A 14 -11.94 -16.82 35.82
CA PHE A 14 -11.00 -16.57 34.74
C PHE A 14 -9.61 -16.45 35.37
N GLY A 15 -8.95 -17.60 35.51
CA GLY A 15 -7.52 -17.64 35.76
C GLY A 15 -6.83 -16.88 34.62
N HIS A 16 -6.25 -15.73 34.95
CA HIS A 16 -5.25 -15.12 34.10
C HIS A 16 -4.10 -16.11 33.96
N THR A 17 -4.08 -16.89 32.87
CA THR A 17 -2.84 -17.51 32.41
C THR A 17 -1.94 -16.37 31.98
N GLY A 18 -1.08 -15.92 32.89
CA GLY A 18 0.06 -15.08 32.53
C GLY A 18 0.84 -15.83 31.46
N THR A 19 0.91 -15.27 30.26
CA THR A 19 1.80 -15.78 29.22
C THR A 19 3.22 -15.60 29.73
N ALA A 20 3.84 -16.68 30.20
CA ALA A 20 5.27 -16.71 30.45
C ALA A 20 6.00 -16.30 29.15
N GLN A 21 6.95 -15.38 29.25
CA GLN A 21 7.78 -14.99 28.11
C GLN A 21 8.58 -16.22 27.62
N ASP A 22 8.30 -16.71 26.39
CA ASP A 22 9.00 -17.88 25.81
C ASP A 22 10.39 -17.51 25.23
N TYR A 23 11.09 -16.59 25.88
CA TYR A 23 12.43 -16.15 25.50
C TYR A 23 13.13 -15.51 26.70
N PHE A 24 14.46 -15.42 26.62
CA PHE A 24 15.28 -14.59 27.51
C PHE A 24 16.08 -13.58 26.68
N THR A 25 16.45 -12.46 27.31
CA THR A 25 17.19 -11.38 26.64
C THR A 25 18.64 -11.38 27.08
N LEU A 26 19.55 -11.45 26.10
CA LEU A 26 20.98 -11.21 26.27
C LEU A 26 21.34 -9.81 25.80
N THR A 27 21.90 -9.01 26.69
CA THR A 27 22.48 -7.70 26.39
C THR A 27 23.98 -7.73 26.60
N GLY A 28 24.70 -6.82 25.95
CA GLY A 28 26.15 -6.70 26.13
C GLY A 28 26.76 -5.70 25.17
N LYS A 29 28.10 -5.59 25.21
CA LYS A 29 28.89 -4.78 24.28
C LYS A 29 29.96 -5.62 23.59
N VAL A 30 30.19 -5.37 22.30
CA VAL A 30 31.29 -5.98 21.54
C VAL A 30 32.39 -4.93 21.33
N LEU A 31 33.59 -5.21 21.82
CA LEU A 31 34.75 -4.33 21.73
C LEU A 31 35.93 -5.05 21.04
N ASP A 32 36.76 -4.29 20.34
CA ASP A 32 38.05 -4.76 19.84
C ASP A 32 39.01 -4.98 21.02
N LYS A 33 39.55 -6.20 21.14
CA LYS A 33 40.43 -6.61 22.25
C LYS A 33 41.71 -5.76 22.35
N LYS A 34 42.21 -5.20 21.24
CA LYS A 34 43.49 -4.46 21.19
C LYS A 34 43.34 -3.04 21.70
N ASN A 35 42.27 -2.35 21.33
CA ASN A 35 42.13 -0.91 21.55
C ASN A 35 40.86 -0.53 22.34
N ASN A 36 40.05 -1.51 22.75
CA ASN A 36 38.78 -1.34 23.46
C ASN A 36 37.75 -0.47 22.72
N LYS A 37 37.92 -0.24 21.42
CA LYS A 37 36.95 0.52 20.63
C LYS A 37 35.72 -0.34 20.34
N PRO A 38 34.51 0.26 20.34
CA PRO A 38 33.30 -0.46 19.97
C PRO A 38 33.35 -1.03 18.55
N VAL A 39 32.89 -2.27 18.39
CA VAL A 39 32.70 -2.88 17.07
C VAL A 39 31.24 -2.75 16.68
N ALA A 40 30.95 -1.70 15.91
CA ALA A 40 29.63 -1.46 15.36
C ALA A 40 29.28 -2.45 14.24
N TYR A 41 27.99 -2.77 14.10
CA TYR A 41 27.44 -3.64 13.05
C TYR A 41 27.97 -5.10 13.05
N ALA A 42 28.60 -5.55 14.14
CA ALA A 42 28.92 -6.95 14.32
C ALA A 42 27.64 -7.78 14.40
N HIS A 43 27.63 -8.95 13.73
CA HIS A 43 26.51 -9.88 13.79
C HIS A 43 26.60 -10.68 15.09
N VAL A 44 25.52 -10.69 15.87
CA VAL A 44 25.39 -11.48 17.11
C VAL A 44 24.22 -12.42 16.94
N GLY A 45 24.40 -13.73 17.08
CA GLY A 45 23.27 -14.65 16.91
C GLY A 45 23.60 -16.13 17.00
N ILE A 46 22.65 -16.94 16.53
CA ILE A 46 22.76 -18.40 16.44
C ILE A 46 22.55 -18.77 14.96
N PRO A 47 23.61 -18.76 14.13
CA PRO A 47 23.48 -18.89 12.68
C PRO A 47 22.77 -20.18 12.24
N GLU A 48 23.02 -21.29 12.94
CA GLU A 48 22.37 -22.59 12.68
C GLU A 48 20.84 -22.58 12.87
N LYS A 49 20.30 -21.66 13.67
CA LYS A 49 18.85 -21.48 13.87
C LYS A 49 18.29 -20.29 13.08
N GLY A 50 19.15 -19.59 12.33
CA GLY A 50 18.76 -18.43 11.53
C GLY A 50 18.32 -17.20 12.34
N ILE A 51 18.57 -17.15 13.65
CA ILE A 51 18.18 -16.02 14.52
C ILE A 51 19.39 -15.16 14.93
N GLY A 52 19.20 -13.86 15.09
CA GLY A 52 20.27 -12.94 15.49
C GLY A 52 19.86 -11.46 15.49
N THR A 53 20.80 -10.63 15.91
CA THR A 53 20.76 -9.16 15.97
C THR A 53 22.09 -8.59 15.46
N THR A 54 22.27 -7.27 15.56
CA THR A 54 23.53 -6.56 15.29
C THR A 54 23.88 -5.58 16.39
N THR A 55 25.17 -5.30 16.55
CA THR A 55 25.62 -4.24 17.46
C THR A 55 25.34 -2.85 16.88
N GLY A 56 25.02 -1.90 17.76
CA GLY A 56 24.89 -0.48 17.43
C GLY A 56 26.24 0.23 17.34
N HIS A 57 26.24 1.55 17.14
CA HIS A 57 27.46 2.37 17.02
C HIS A 57 28.36 2.31 18.25
N ASP A 58 27.77 2.15 19.43
CA ASP A 58 28.47 2.03 20.71
C ASP A 58 28.91 0.58 21.02
N GLY A 59 28.74 -0.34 20.06
CA GLY A 59 29.03 -1.77 20.19
C GLY A 59 27.99 -2.54 21.00
N GLY A 60 26.94 -1.87 21.51
CA GLY A 60 25.88 -2.49 22.29
C GLY A 60 24.96 -3.37 21.45
N PHE A 61 24.49 -4.49 22.01
CA PHE A 61 23.48 -5.33 21.39
C PHE A 61 22.41 -5.76 22.39
N GLU A 62 21.22 -6.06 21.84
CA GLU A 62 20.15 -6.77 22.53
C GLU A 62 19.72 -7.94 21.65
N PHE A 63 19.82 -9.15 22.19
CA PHE A 63 19.49 -10.39 21.51
C PHE A 63 18.46 -11.20 22.32
N LYS A 64 17.24 -11.29 21.78
CA LYS A 64 16.15 -12.07 22.35
C LYS A 64 16.24 -13.50 21.83
N VAL A 65 16.48 -14.43 22.74
CA VAL A 65 16.71 -15.85 22.45
C VAL A 65 15.53 -16.68 22.93
N PRO A 66 14.79 -17.37 22.03
CA PRO A 66 13.76 -18.33 22.43
C PRO A 66 14.31 -19.38 23.42
N ASN A 67 13.53 -19.74 24.43
CA ASN A 67 13.98 -20.67 25.49
C ASN A 67 14.47 -22.02 24.94
N ARG A 68 13.82 -22.50 23.85
CA ARG A 68 14.24 -23.70 23.11
C ARG A 68 15.68 -23.69 22.58
N TYR A 69 16.31 -22.51 22.50
CA TYR A 69 17.68 -22.34 22.01
C TYR A 69 18.68 -21.99 23.11
N ALA A 70 18.29 -22.06 24.40
CA ALA A 70 19.17 -21.76 25.54
C ALA A 70 20.45 -22.61 25.59
N GLY A 71 20.44 -23.81 24.99
CA GLY A 71 21.61 -24.69 24.89
C GLY A 71 22.53 -24.44 23.69
N SER A 72 22.22 -23.48 22.82
CA SER A 72 22.98 -23.26 21.58
C SER A 72 24.26 -22.45 21.82
N VAL A 73 25.13 -22.44 20.81
CA VAL A 73 26.33 -21.59 20.77
C VAL A 73 26.00 -20.25 20.14
N MET A 74 26.29 -19.16 20.86
CA MET A 74 26.22 -17.81 20.31
C MET A 74 27.50 -17.51 19.54
N ILE A 75 27.33 -16.89 18.38
CA ILE A 75 28.42 -16.46 17.52
C ILE A 75 28.38 -14.94 17.40
N VAL A 76 29.54 -14.31 17.59
CA VAL A 76 29.79 -12.91 17.22
C VAL A 76 30.81 -12.88 16.09
N SER A 77 30.42 -12.29 14.96
CA SER A 77 31.25 -12.24 13.75
C SER A 77 31.24 -10.84 13.14
N PHE A 78 32.42 -10.36 12.74
CA PHE A 78 32.59 -9.12 12.02
C PHE A 78 33.74 -9.28 11.00
N MET A 79 33.67 -8.57 9.87
CA MET A 79 34.64 -8.68 8.79
C MET A 79 36.05 -8.29 9.28
N GLY A 80 37.05 -9.15 9.05
CA GLY A 80 38.43 -8.91 9.49
C GLY A 80 38.69 -9.19 10.98
N TYR A 81 37.73 -9.80 11.69
CA TYR A 81 37.90 -10.24 13.08
C TYR A 81 37.75 -11.76 13.18
N ARG A 82 38.42 -12.33 14.19
CA ARG A 82 38.24 -13.73 14.57
C ARG A 82 36.82 -13.95 15.09
N THR A 83 36.22 -15.06 14.69
CA THR A 83 34.87 -15.42 15.13
C THR A 83 34.88 -15.72 16.62
N PHE A 84 34.09 -14.99 17.40
CA PHE A 84 33.84 -15.36 18.79
C PHE A 84 32.71 -16.39 18.84
N LYS A 85 32.94 -17.51 19.51
CA LYS A 85 31.97 -18.59 19.68
C LYS A 85 31.95 -19.01 21.14
N LYS A 86 30.77 -18.99 21.77
CA LYS A 86 30.62 -19.41 23.16
C LYS A 86 29.21 -19.96 23.45
N PRO A 87 29.05 -21.03 24.24
CA PRO A 87 27.74 -21.48 24.69
C PRO A 87 26.99 -20.35 25.40
N ILE A 88 25.69 -20.20 25.10
CA ILE A 88 24.88 -19.10 25.66
C ILE A 88 24.89 -19.08 27.18
N LYS A 89 24.89 -20.26 27.81
CA LYS A 89 24.93 -20.42 29.27
C LYS A 89 26.19 -19.83 29.92
N GLU A 90 27.27 -19.67 29.16
CA GLU A 90 28.55 -19.14 29.67
C GLU A 90 28.74 -17.64 29.37
N ILE A 91 27.76 -17.00 28.74
CA ILE A 91 27.80 -15.57 28.43
C ILE A 91 27.12 -14.81 29.56
N LYS A 92 27.88 -13.95 30.23
CA LYS A 92 27.35 -13.07 31.26
C LYS A 92 26.44 -12.01 30.63
N ASN A 93 25.17 -11.96 31.05
CA ASN A 93 24.24 -10.95 30.60
C ASN A 93 24.69 -9.54 31.03
N GLY A 94 24.65 -8.57 30.12
CA GLY A 94 25.23 -7.24 30.29
C GLY A 94 26.76 -7.20 30.21
N GLY A 95 27.43 -8.31 29.86
CA GLY A 95 28.89 -8.42 29.79
C GLY A 95 29.50 -7.83 28.52
N THR A 96 30.82 -7.67 28.55
CA THR A 96 31.63 -7.26 27.39
C THR A 96 32.21 -8.47 26.68
N ILE A 97 32.01 -8.54 25.36
CA ILE A 97 32.59 -9.54 24.47
C ILE A 97 33.75 -8.87 23.74
N TYR A 98 34.96 -9.37 23.97
CA TYR A 98 36.15 -8.92 23.26
C TYR A 98 36.39 -9.80 22.05
N ILE A 99 36.52 -9.18 20.88
CA ILE A 99 36.89 -9.86 19.64
C ILE A 99 38.25 -9.37 19.15
N GLU A 100 39.05 -10.29 18.63
CA GLU A 100 40.39 -10.00 18.11
C GLU A 100 40.32 -9.73 16.62
N GLN A 101 41.08 -8.74 16.14
CA GLN A 101 41.35 -8.61 14.72
C GLN A 101 42.00 -9.91 14.23
N ALA A 102 41.53 -10.44 13.10
CA ALA A 102 42.20 -11.58 12.49
C ALA A 102 43.60 -11.14 12.10
N ALA A 103 44.61 -11.98 12.39
CA ALA A 103 45.95 -11.77 11.87
C ALA A 103 45.83 -11.75 10.34
N SER A 104 45.90 -10.55 9.78
CA SER A 104 46.25 -10.37 8.40
C SER A 104 47.71 -10.76 8.33
N ASP A 105 48.01 -12.02 8.02
CA ASP A 105 49.18 -12.22 7.17
C ASP A 105 48.97 -11.22 6.04
N LEU A 106 49.86 -10.25 5.90
CA LEU A 106 49.91 -9.39 4.73
C LEU A 106 50.12 -10.34 3.56
N VAL A 107 49.04 -10.96 3.07
CA VAL A 107 49.03 -11.68 1.83
C VAL A 107 49.34 -10.58 0.85
N GLU A 108 50.58 -10.61 0.37
CA GLU A 108 51.10 -9.76 -0.68
C GLU A 108 49.96 -9.56 -1.68
N VAL A 109 49.65 -8.30 -2.01
CA VAL A 109 48.63 -8.00 -3.01
C VAL A 109 49.07 -8.72 -4.27
N VAL A 110 48.49 -9.89 -4.52
CA VAL A 110 48.76 -10.64 -5.74
C VAL A 110 48.26 -9.71 -6.83
N VAL A 111 49.20 -9.09 -7.56
CA VAL A 111 48.88 -8.25 -8.72
C VAL A 111 48.34 -9.18 -9.78
N MET A 112 47.04 -9.45 -9.71
CA MET A 112 46.29 -10.22 -10.68
C MET A 112 45.96 -9.28 -11.85
N GLY A 113 46.22 -9.72 -13.08
CA GLY A 113 45.76 -8.98 -14.25
C GLY A 113 44.23 -8.85 -14.27
N GLU A 114 43.69 -7.81 -14.91
CA GLU A 114 42.24 -7.50 -14.94
C GLU A 114 41.40 -8.73 -15.32
N ASN A 115 41.84 -9.50 -16.32
CA ASN A 115 41.16 -10.73 -16.77
C ASN A 115 41.03 -11.78 -15.66
N ALA A 116 42.07 -11.94 -14.82
CA ALA A 116 42.04 -12.91 -13.72
C ALA A 116 41.08 -12.49 -12.61
N VAL A 117 40.94 -11.19 -12.35
CA VAL A 117 39.97 -10.67 -11.37
C VAL A 117 38.54 -10.82 -11.90
N GLU A 118 38.31 -10.51 -13.18
CA GLU A 118 37.02 -10.74 -13.84
C GLU A 118 36.63 -12.23 -13.79
N ASP A 119 37.58 -13.15 -14.00
CA ASP A 119 37.35 -14.60 -13.93
C ASP A 119 36.89 -15.07 -12.54
N ILE A 120 37.38 -14.47 -11.45
CA ILE A 120 36.89 -14.74 -10.09
C ILE A 120 35.41 -14.38 -9.99
N ILE A 121 35.01 -13.23 -10.55
CA ILE A 121 33.61 -12.78 -10.56
C ILE A 121 32.76 -13.70 -11.44
N ARG A 122 33.22 -14.06 -12.65
CA ARG A 122 32.55 -15.03 -13.54
C ARG A 122 32.30 -16.35 -12.82
N LYS A 123 33.32 -16.86 -12.12
CA LYS A 123 33.22 -18.10 -11.35
C LYS A 123 32.22 -17.97 -10.20
N ALA A 124 32.21 -16.84 -9.49
CA ALA A 124 31.23 -16.57 -8.45
C ALA A 124 29.79 -16.51 -8.99
N VAL A 125 29.57 -15.84 -10.14
CA VAL A 125 28.27 -15.80 -10.83
C VAL A 125 27.82 -17.20 -11.26
N LYS A 126 28.73 -18.00 -11.84
CA LYS A 126 28.46 -19.38 -12.25
C LYS A 126 28.09 -20.28 -11.06
N ASN A 127 28.64 -20.02 -9.87
CA ASN A 127 28.36 -20.77 -8.66
C ASN A 127 27.07 -20.33 -7.93
N ILE A 128 26.34 -19.32 -8.40
CA ILE A 128 25.09 -18.87 -7.74
C ILE A 128 24.06 -20.01 -7.57
N PRO A 129 23.77 -20.87 -8.56
CA PRO A 129 22.84 -21.99 -8.38
C PRO A 129 23.28 -23.00 -7.31
N VAL A 130 24.59 -23.09 -7.04
CA VAL A 130 25.19 -23.99 -6.04
C VAL A 130 25.21 -23.34 -4.65
N ASN A 131 25.57 -22.06 -4.56
CA ASN A 131 25.79 -21.38 -3.29
C ASN A 131 24.52 -20.80 -2.65
N TYR A 132 23.43 -20.62 -3.40
CA TYR A 132 22.22 -19.93 -2.94
C TYR A 132 20.97 -20.83 -3.04
N PRO A 133 19.83 -20.45 -2.42
CA PRO A 133 18.60 -21.25 -2.42
C PRO A 133 18.13 -21.68 -3.82
N SER A 134 17.95 -22.99 -3.98
CA SER A 134 17.52 -23.63 -5.22
C SER A 134 15.99 -23.80 -5.33
N HIS A 135 15.26 -23.57 -4.23
CA HIS A 135 13.80 -23.56 -4.16
C HIS A 135 13.30 -22.32 -3.41
N PRO A 136 11.99 -22.01 -3.47
CA PRO A 136 11.43 -20.90 -2.72
C PRO A 136 11.54 -21.10 -1.21
N THR A 137 11.77 -20.00 -0.49
CA THR A 137 11.91 -19.96 0.97
C THR A 137 11.15 -18.76 1.53
N THR A 138 10.81 -18.82 2.81
CA THR A 138 10.19 -17.69 3.53
C THR A 138 11.14 -17.20 4.60
N VAL A 139 11.28 -15.88 4.70
CA VAL A 139 12.09 -15.24 5.73
C VAL A 139 11.27 -14.18 6.45
N LEU A 140 11.55 -13.96 7.73
CA LEU A 140 11.06 -12.81 8.46
C LEU A 140 12.16 -11.75 8.52
N GLY A 141 11.80 -10.50 8.27
CA GLY A 141 12.73 -9.39 8.28
C GLY A 141 12.19 -8.18 9.03
N PHE A 142 13.00 -7.63 9.93
CA PHE A 142 12.77 -6.32 10.50
C PHE A 142 13.15 -5.24 9.47
N TYR A 143 12.19 -4.43 9.06
CA TYR A 143 12.35 -3.34 8.12
C TYR A 143 12.16 -1.99 8.83
N ARG A 144 13.00 -1.02 8.48
CA ARG A 144 12.95 0.35 8.98
C ARG A 144 13.16 1.33 7.83
N GLU A 145 12.37 2.40 7.82
CA GLU A 145 12.61 3.56 6.97
C GLU A 145 12.50 4.86 7.75
N SER A 146 13.35 5.81 7.40
CA SER A 146 13.34 7.16 7.99
C SER A 146 13.62 8.21 6.95
N LEU A 147 13.05 9.40 7.14
CA LEU A 147 13.24 10.55 6.27
C LEU A 147 13.63 11.77 7.09
N THR A 148 14.63 12.53 6.64
CA THR A 148 14.94 13.86 7.17
C THR A 148 14.38 14.98 6.29
N ASP A 149 14.29 16.18 6.86
CA ASP A 149 14.21 17.43 6.09
C ASP A 149 15.59 17.86 5.57
N ASP A 150 15.64 19.01 4.89
CA ASP A 150 16.86 19.54 4.27
C ASP A 150 17.85 20.11 5.31
N SER A 151 17.40 20.28 6.55
CA SER A 151 18.22 20.59 7.73
C SER A 151 18.62 19.33 8.50
N LEU A 152 18.46 18.15 7.90
CA LEU A 152 18.78 16.84 8.47
C LEU A 152 17.98 16.47 9.74
N ARG A 153 16.88 17.15 10.02
CA ARG A 153 15.98 16.78 11.13
C ARG A 153 15.03 15.67 10.70
N TYR A 154 14.89 14.63 11.51
CA TYR A 154 14.02 13.51 11.20
C TYR A 154 12.54 13.93 11.16
N ARG A 155 11.87 13.59 10.06
CA ARG A 155 10.44 13.84 9.84
C ARG A 155 9.57 12.69 10.29
N TYR A 156 9.99 11.46 9.98
CA TYR A 156 9.29 10.26 10.43
C TYR A 156 10.23 9.06 10.50
N LEU A 157 9.77 8.07 11.26
CA LEU A 157 10.30 6.71 11.34
C LEU A 157 9.13 5.74 11.11
N ALA A 158 9.28 4.78 10.22
CA ALA A 158 8.36 3.67 10.08
C ALA A 158 9.12 2.35 10.17
N GLU A 159 8.60 1.42 10.95
CA GLU A 159 9.21 0.12 11.21
C GLU A 159 8.17 -0.97 11.04
N GLY A 160 8.61 -2.17 10.68
CA GLY A 160 7.73 -3.33 10.66
C GLY A 160 8.46 -4.63 10.47
N VAL A 161 7.76 -5.70 10.83
CA VAL A 161 8.18 -7.06 10.57
C VAL A 161 7.50 -7.53 9.31
N LEU A 162 8.30 -7.87 8.32
CA LEU A 162 7.87 -8.31 7.01
C LEU A 162 8.03 -9.82 6.90
N LYS A 163 6.99 -10.49 6.41
CA LYS A 163 7.10 -11.86 5.91
C LYS A 163 7.43 -11.78 4.44
N ILE A 164 8.58 -12.32 4.06
CA ILE A 164 9.15 -12.17 2.72
C ILE A 164 9.28 -13.56 2.11
N TYR A 165 8.49 -13.81 1.07
CA TYR A 165 8.59 -15.03 0.27
C TYR A 165 9.59 -14.80 -0.85
N LYS A 166 10.72 -15.52 -0.82
CA LYS A 166 11.79 -15.45 -1.82
C LYS A 166 11.73 -16.63 -2.78
N THR A 167 11.91 -16.35 -4.07
CA THR A 167 12.00 -17.38 -5.11
C THR A 167 13.45 -17.84 -5.31
N LYS A 168 13.65 -19.03 -5.90
CA LYS A 168 14.98 -19.63 -6.16
C LYS A 168 15.94 -18.72 -6.95
N TYR A 169 17.24 -18.74 -6.62
CA TYR A 169 18.26 -17.83 -7.20
C TYR A 169 18.69 -18.15 -8.64
N ALA A 170 18.27 -19.31 -9.16
CA ALA A 170 18.54 -19.72 -10.55
C ALA A 170 17.86 -18.80 -11.60
N LYS A 171 16.85 -18.02 -11.20
CA LYS A 171 16.15 -17.06 -12.08
C LYS A 171 15.92 -15.74 -11.35
N ILE A 172 16.12 -14.63 -12.07
CA ILE A 172 15.73 -13.29 -11.65
C ILE A 172 14.20 -13.23 -11.66
N SER A 173 13.60 -13.20 -10.48
CA SER A 173 12.17 -13.05 -10.28
C SER A 173 11.93 -12.46 -8.90
N GLU A 174 11.07 -11.45 -8.83
CA GLU A 174 10.68 -10.83 -7.57
C GLU A 174 9.76 -11.76 -6.79
N GLY A 175 9.91 -11.77 -5.47
CA GLY A 175 9.05 -12.54 -4.58
C GLY A 175 7.84 -11.74 -4.11
N GLN A 176 7.36 -12.08 -2.92
CA GLN A 176 6.19 -11.44 -2.30
C GLN A 176 6.55 -10.95 -0.90
N VAL A 177 5.78 -9.99 -0.39
CA VAL A 177 5.93 -9.43 0.95
C VAL A 177 4.55 -9.28 1.58
N SER A 178 4.42 -9.56 2.88
CA SER A 178 3.27 -9.18 3.70
C SER A 178 3.71 -8.52 5.00
N LEU A 179 2.81 -7.75 5.62
CA LEU A 179 3.03 -7.18 6.95
C LEU A 179 2.67 -8.20 8.02
N VAL A 180 3.59 -8.44 8.96
CA VAL A 180 3.26 -9.13 10.22
C VAL A 180 2.82 -8.11 11.25
N GLN A 181 3.66 -7.09 11.48
CA GLN A 181 3.39 -6.00 12.40
C GLN A 181 4.09 -4.73 11.92
N GLY A 182 3.51 -3.55 12.17
CA GLY A 182 4.11 -2.26 11.81
C GLY A 182 3.89 -1.20 12.87
N ARG A 183 4.80 -0.24 12.94
CA ARG A 183 4.66 0.97 13.76
C ARG A 183 5.23 2.17 13.03
N LYS A 184 4.72 3.34 13.35
CA LYS A 184 5.22 4.61 12.81
C LYS A 184 5.28 5.66 13.90
N ILE A 185 6.24 6.57 13.74
CA ILE A 185 6.47 7.71 14.61
C ILE A 185 6.56 8.95 13.73
N ASN A 186 5.74 9.96 13.99
CA ASN A 186 5.86 11.27 13.39
C ASN A 186 6.81 12.12 14.23
N LEU A 187 8.02 12.30 13.72
CA LEU A 187 9.08 13.05 14.42
C LEU A 187 9.01 14.55 14.12
N LYS A 188 8.33 14.97 13.03
CA LYS A 188 8.11 16.38 12.70
C LYS A 188 7.06 17.02 13.60
N ASN A 189 5.95 16.34 13.81
CA ASN A 189 4.89 16.78 14.71
C ASN A 189 4.51 15.62 15.63
N PRO A 190 5.06 15.59 16.86
CA PRO A 190 4.74 14.56 17.82
C PRO A 190 3.24 14.44 18.15
N LEU A 191 2.47 15.50 17.90
CA LEU A 191 1.02 15.60 18.18
C LEU A 191 0.14 15.06 17.04
N ASP A 192 0.72 14.74 15.88
CA ASP A 192 -0.01 14.22 14.71
C ASP A 192 0.48 12.81 14.37
N THR A 193 -0.43 11.84 14.35
CA THR A 193 -0.10 10.45 13.98
C THR A 193 -0.05 10.23 12.46
N THR A 194 -0.38 11.26 11.67
CA THR A 194 -0.44 11.21 10.22
C THR A 194 0.89 11.62 9.60
N VAL A 195 1.40 10.80 8.67
CA VAL A 195 2.59 11.11 7.90
C VAL A 195 2.20 11.12 6.43
N TYR A 196 2.15 12.30 5.82
CA TYR A 196 1.73 12.49 4.42
C TYR A 196 2.85 12.24 3.38
N SER A 197 4.05 11.90 3.84
CA SER A 197 5.24 11.69 2.99
C SER A 197 5.84 10.31 3.24
N GLY A 198 5.73 9.41 2.26
CA GLY A 198 6.34 8.07 2.29
C GLY A 198 6.95 7.73 0.93
N LEU A 199 7.98 6.87 0.91
CA LEU A 199 8.47 6.34 -0.36
C LEU A 199 7.68 5.08 -0.74
N SER A 200 7.31 4.96 -2.01
CA SER A 200 6.71 3.73 -2.51
C SER A 200 7.74 2.59 -2.53
N SER A 201 7.24 1.35 -2.40
CA SER A 201 8.03 0.13 -2.54
C SER A 201 9.13 -0.09 -1.50
N GLY A 202 9.21 0.71 -0.43
CA GLY A 202 10.21 0.55 0.64
C GLY A 202 10.21 -0.86 1.23
N HIS A 203 9.01 -1.39 1.51
CA HIS A 203 8.78 -2.76 1.98
C HIS A 203 9.34 -3.86 1.06
N MET A 204 9.69 -3.55 -0.19
CA MET A 204 10.32 -4.49 -1.11
C MET A 204 11.85 -4.57 -0.95
N ALA A 205 12.44 -3.85 0.01
CA ALA A 205 13.89 -3.81 0.27
C ALA A 205 14.56 -5.20 0.30
N GLY A 206 13.92 -6.18 0.93
CA GLY A 206 14.44 -7.56 1.01
C GLY A 206 14.58 -8.25 -0.35
N HIS A 207 13.85 -7.81 -1.39
CA HIS A 207 14.02 -8.27 -2.78
C HIS A 207 14.91 -7.32 -3.57
N ARG A 208 14.73 -6.01 -3.40
CA ARG A 208 15.38 -4.97 -4.18
C ARG A 208 16.89 -4.90 -3.94
N PHE A 209 17.31 -5.04 -2.69
CA PHE A 209 18.72 -4.85 -2.33
C PHE A 209 19.53 -6.14 -2.46
N ASP A 210 18.91 -7.25 -2.85
CA ASP A 210 19.56 -8.54 -3.04
C ASP A 210 20.32 -8.57 -4.37
N PHE A 211 21.52 -7.97 -4.37
CA PHE A 211 22.28 -7.77 -5.61
C PHE A 211 22.61 -9.08 -6.33
N VAL A 212 22.81 -10.17 -5.58
CA VAL A 212 23.07 -11.50 -6.16
C VAL A 212 21.82 -11.98 -6.87
N LYS A 213 20.65 -11.95 -6.21
CA LYS A 213 19.38 -12.36 -6.82
C LYS A 213 19.06 -11.57 -8.08
N ASN A 214 19.34 -10.27 -8.07
CA ASN A 214 19.02 -9.35 -9.16
C ASN A 214 20.05 -9.34 -10.28
N ARG A 215 21.24 -9.91 -10.07
CA ARG A 215 22.37 -9.83 -11.01
C ARG A 215 22.64 -8.38 -11.38
N GLU A 216 22.94 -7.55 -10.38
CA GLU A 216 23.25 -6.13 -10.62
C GLU A 216 24.39 -5.96 -11.64
N ASP A 217 24.42 -4.80 -12.30
CA ASP A 217 25.30 -4.52 -13.44
C ASP A 217 26.76 -5.00 -13.21
N PHE A 218 27.35 -4.75 -12.04
CA PHE A 218 28.74 -5.13 -11.73
C PHE A 218 29.00 -6.65 -11.59
N ILE A 219 27.95 -7.48 -11.61
CA ILE A 219 28.03 -8.96 -11.67
C ILE A 219 27.21 -9.57 -12.84
N ASP A 220 26.70 -8.75 -13.76
CA ASP A 220 26.07 -9.20 -15.01
C ASP A 220 27.13 -9.21 -16.12
N GLU A 221 27.39 -10.38 -16.71
CA GLU A 221 28.38 -10.54 -17.78
C GLU A 221 28.17 -9.60 -18.98
N ASN A 222 26.94 -9.12 -19.21
CA ASN A 222 26.67 -8.15 -20.28
C ASN A 222 27.31 -6.77 -20.01
N PHE A 223 27.62 -6.47 -18.76
CA PHE A 223 28.16 -5.20 -18.30
C PHE A 223 29.67 -5.26 -18.01
N PHE A 224 30.29 -6.45 -17.94
CA PHE A 224 31.73 -6.55 -17.67
C PHE A 224 32.59 -5.67 -18.61
N PRO A 225 32.29 -5.54 -19.91
CA PRO A 225 33.05 -4.66 -20.80
C PRO A 225 32.99 -3.15 -20.48
N VAL A 226 32.15 -2.71 -19.54
CA VAL A 226 32.04 -1.30 -19.12
C VAL A 226 32.46 -1.08 -17.66
N TYR A 227 33.05 -2.10 -17.04
CA TYR A 227 33.56 -2.07 -15.66
C TYR A 227 35.03 -2.47 -15.63
N LYS A 228 35.78 -1.88 -14.69
CA LYS A 228 37.12 -2.31 -14.30
C LYS A 228 37.07 -2.96 -12.93
N TYR A 229 37.89 -3.98 -12.72
CA TYR A 229 37.95 -4.76 -11.47
C TYR A 229 39.39 -4.91 -10.98
N TRP A 230 39.60 -4.82 -9.66
CA TRP A 230 40.90 -5.04 -9.05
C TRP A 230 40.75 -5.67 -7.66
N VAL A 231 41.73 -6.47 -7.22
CA VAL A 231 41.77 -6.96 -5.84
C VAL A 231 42.30 -5.84 -4.95
N GLU A 232 41.48 -5.36 -4.01
CA GLU A 232 41.90 -4.37 -3.03
C GLU A 232 42.71 -5.00 -1.89
N LYS A 233 42.18 -6.08 -1.31
CA LYS A 233 42.86 -6.88 -0.29
C LYS A 233 42.21 -8.25 -0.15
N ILE A 234 42.89 -9.13 0.58
CA ILE A 234 42.32 -10.37 1.10
C ILE A 234 42.07 -10.18 2.60
N THR A 235 40.94 -10.66 3.08
CA THR A 235 40.58 -10.63 4.51
C THR A 235 39.95 -11.96 4.91
N THR A 236 39.43 -12.05 6.13
CA THR A 236 38.71 -13.22 6.61
C THR A 236 37.31 -12.85 7.10
N TYR A 237 36.37 -13.79 6.91
CA TYR A 237 35.02 -13.73 7.47
C TYR A 237 34.61 -15.13 7.93
N ASN A 238 34.26 -15.27 9.21
CA ASN A 238 34.03 -16.57 9.83
C ASN A 238 35.22 -17.54 9.63
N ASP A 239 36.44 -17.02 9.82
CA ASP A 239 37.71 -17.73 9.66
C ASP A 239 37.96 -18.30 8.26
N ARG A 240 37.20 -17.85 7.24
CA ARG A 240 37.40 -18.18 5.83
C ARG A 240 38.00 -17.01 5.07
N PRO A 241 38.95 -17.23 4.14
CA PRO A 241 39.54 -16.17 3.34
C PRO A 241 38.52 -15.59 2.36
N VAL A 242 38.60 -14.28 2.12
CA VAL A 242 37.66 -13.49 1.33
C VAL A 242 38.44 -12.52 0.45
N TYR A 243 38.17 -12.54 -0.86
CA TYR A 243 38.60 -11.48 -1.77
C TYR A 243 37.73 -10.24 -1.56
N ILE A 244 38.37 -9.08 -1.40
CA ILE A 244 37.72 -7.78 -1.57
C ILE A 244 38.09 -7.27 -2.96
N ILE A 245 37.12 -7.24 -3.86
CA ILE A 245 37.29 -6.79 -5.24
C ILE A 245 36.64 -5.44 -5.39
N GLY A 246 37.43 -4.42 -5.73
CA GLY A 246 36.94 -3.11 -6.13
C GLY A 246 36.42 -3.13 -7.57
N PHE A 247 35.43 -2.29 -7.85
CA PHE A 247 34.91 -2.07 -9.19
C PHE A 247 34.53 -0.60 -9.42
N ASP A 248 34.73 -0.11 -10.64
CA ASP A 248 34.30 1.22 -11.09
C ASP A 248 33.97 1.18 -12.60
N LYS A 249 33.30 2.22 -13.10
CA LYS A 249 33.10 2.39 -14.53
C LYS A 249 34.44 2.45 -15.25
N ASP A 250 34.52 1.80 -16.40
CA ASP A 250 35.65 2.00 -17.29
C ASP A 250 35.42 3.25 -18.16
N GLU A 251 36.14 4.32 -17.88
CA GLU A 251 36.09 5.58 -18.67
C GLU A 251 36.51 5.38 -20.12
N ASN A 252 37.30 4.34 -20.41
CA ASN A 252 37.77 4.04 -21.77
C ASN A 252 36.82 3.10 -22.53
N ALA A 253 35.80 2.55 -21.85
CA ALA A 253 34.87 1.62 -22.48
C ALA A 253 33.90 2.36 -23.41
N SER A 254 33.94 1.99 -24.69
CA SER A 254 32.92 2.44 -25.65
C SER A 254 31.55 1.85 -25.29
N PRO A 255 30.48 2.67 -25.15
CA PRO A 255 29.18 2.15 -24.74
C PRO A 255 28.65 1.12 -25.75
N ARG A 256 28.39 -0.10 -25.27
CA ARG A 256 28.02 -1.24 -26.11
C ARG A 256 26.51 -1.36 -26.24
N ASN A 257 26.03 -1.78 -27.41
CA ASN A 257 24.60 -2.10 -27.60
C ASN A 257 24.24 -3.32 -26.75
N ARG A 258 23.17 -3.20 -25.96
CA ARG A 258 22.66 -4.34 -25.17
C ARG A 258 22.29 -5.49 -26.10
N ARG A 259 22.83 -6.70 -25.83
CA ARG A 259 22.45 -7.92 -26.57
C ARG A 259 20.94 -8.10 -26.51
N SER A 260 20.31 -8.23 -27.68
CA SER A 260 18.85 -8.38 -27.76
C SER A 260 18.45 -9.79 -27.33
N SER A 261 17.37 -9.90 -26.56
CA SER A 261 16.76 -11.20 -26.26
C SER A 261 16.20 -11.80 -27.56
N LYS A 262 16.39 -13.11 -27.79
CA LYS A 262 15.81 -13.84 -28.94
C LYS A 262 14.31 -13.56 -29.12
N TRP A 263 13.56 -13.45 -28.02
CA TRP A 263 12.12 -13.10 -28.05
C TRP A 263 11.85 -11.65 -28.47
N LYS A 264 12.73 -10.71 -28.13
CA LYS A 264 12.61 -9.30 -28.58
C LYS A 264 13.01 -9.16 -30.05
N ALA A 265 13.97 -9.95 -30.52
CA ALA A 265 14.31 -10.02 -31.94
C ALA A 265 13.12 -10.56 -32.76
N LEU A 266 12.43 -11.59 -32.26
CA LEU A 266 11.23 -12.13 -32.88
C LEU A 266 10.05 -11.14 -32.86
N ALA A 267 9.80 -10.47 -31.72
CA ALA A 267 8.76 -9.44 -31.62
C ALA A 267 9.04 -8.23 -32.53
N HIS A 268 10.31 -7.87 -32.72
CA HIS A 268 10.72 -6.85 -33.68
C HIS A 268 10.42 -7.27 -35.13
N ALA A 269 10.71 -8.53 -35.47
CA ALA A 269 10.38 -9.08 -36.79
C ALA A 269 8.86 -9.08 -37.06
N LEU A 270 8.03 -9.31 -36.04
CA LEU A 270 6.56 -9.35 -36.19
C LEU A 270 5.88 -7.97 -36.15
N THR A 271 6.45 -7.00 -35.44
CA THR A 271 5.77 -5.70 -35.18
C THR A 271 6.41 -4.50 -35.88
N GLY A 272 7.57 -4.65 -36.52
CA GLY A 272 8.29 -3.58 -37.22
C GLY A 272 8.78 -2.42 -36.33
N LYS A 273 8.48 -2.42 -35.02
CA LYS A 273 8.86 -1.36 -34.10
C LYS A 273 10.28 -1.57 -33.57
N LYS A 274 11.24 -0.79 -34.10
CA LYS A 274 12.58 -0.61 -33.50
C LYS A 274 12.45 -0.05 -32.09
N LYS A 275 12.56 -0.90 -31.06
CA LYS A 275 12.88 -0.44 -29.71
C LYS A 275 14.39 -0.28 -29.62
N ASN A 276 14.83 0.93 -29.29
CA ASN A 276 16.24 1.25 -29.07
C ASN A 276 16.76 0.33 -27.94
N ASN A 277 17.68 -0.58 -28.25
CA ASN A 277 18.39 -1.34 -27.23
C ASN A 277 19.33 -0.35 -26.55
N GLY A 278 18.94 0.16 -25.38
CA GLY A 278 19.71 1.19 -24.67
C GLY A 278 21.20 0.84 -24.56
N ARG A 279 22.05 1.86 -24.65
CA ARG A 279 23.50 1.73 -24.47
C ARG A 279 23.79 1.26 -23.04
N ILE A 280 24.68 0.28 -22.91
CA ILE A 280 25.21 -0.17 -21.63
C ILE A 280 26.34 0.80 -21.22
N ALA A 281 26.36 1.19 -19.95
CA ALA A 281 27.39 2.03 -19.34
C ALA A 281 27.59 1.58 -17.88
N GLY A 282 28.79 1.76 -17.34
CA GLY A 282 29.06 1.57 -15.92
C GLY A 282 28.38 2.65 -15.11
N ARG A 283 27.48 2.27 -14.19
CA ARG A 283 26.59 3.22 -13.46
C ARG A 283 26.80 3.19 -11.96
N MET A 284 27.75 2.40 -11.49
CA MET A 284 27.98 2.13 -10.09
C MET A 284 29.48 2.03 -9.85
N LYS A 285 29.89 2.22 -8.61
CA LYS A 285 31.23 1.87 -8.15
C LYS A 285 31.16 1.35 -6.73
N GLY A 286 32.15 0.56 -6.33
CA GLY A 286 32.12 -0.06 -5.03
C GLY A 286 33.04 -1.25 -4.88
N LYS A 287 32.65 -2.15 -3.97
CA LYS A 287 33.39 -3.34 -3.58
C LYS A 287 32.46 -4.53 -3.46
N ILE A 288 32.93 -5.68 -3.91
CA ILE A 288 32.29 -6.99 -3.71
C ILE A 288 33.20 -7.89 -2.90
N TYR A 289 32.61 -8.72 -2.06
CA TYR A 289 33.32 -9.62 -1.17
C TYR A 289 32.98 -11.06 -1.56
N ILE A 290 33.99 -11.83 -1.94
CA ILE A 290 33.85 -13.20 -2.44
C ILE A 290 34.64 -14.16 -1.57
N GLU A 291 33.98 -15.13 -0.94
CA GLU A 291 34.63 -16.18 -0.15
C GLU A 291 35.40 -17.15 -1.06
N GLN A 292 36.68 -17.39 -0.80
CA GLN A 292 37.58 -18.02 -1.77
C GLN A 292 37.27 -19.49 -2.05
N GLY A 293 36.79 -20.25 -1.05
CA GLY A 293 36.53 -21.68 -1.20
C GLY A 293 35.32 -21.97 -2.09
N SER A 294 34.19 -21.31 -1.83
CA SER A 294 32.93 -21.53 -2.54
C SER A 294 32.71 -20.56 -3.71
N TYR A 295 33.45 -19.45 -3.77
CA TYR A 295 33.15 -18.31 -4.65
C TYR A 295 31.75 -17.73 -4.41
N ALA A 296 31.26 -17.76 -3.17
CA ALA A 296 30.01 -17.10 -2.82
C ALA A 296 30.23 -15.60 -2.61
N PHE A 297 29.32 -14.78 -3.14
CA PHE A 297 29.24 -13.37 -2.75
C PHE A 297 28.67 -13.26 -1.33
N ILE A 298 29.42 -12.63 -0.43
CA ILE A 298 29.04 -12.53 0.98
C ILE A 298 28.69 -11.11 1.40
N ARG A 299 29.14 -10.11 0.63
CA ARG A 299 28.87 -8.69 0.87
C ARG A 299 29.09 -7.88 -0.40
N ALA A 300 28.39 -6.75 -0.53
CA ALA A 300 28.76 -5.68 -1.43
C ALA A 300 28.49 -4.31 -0.80
N GLU A 301 29.33 -3.35 -1.15
CA GLU A 301 29.19 -1.94 -0.83
C GLU A 301 29.26 -1.17 -2.13
N PHE A 302 28.24 -0.41 -2.49
CA PHE A 302 28.25 0.29 -3.77
C PHE A 302 27.41 1.56 -3.75
N GLU A 303 27.79 2.50 -4.60
CA GLU A 303 27.03 3.71 -4.84
C GLU A 303 26.67 3.87 -6.32
N ILE A 304 25.54 4.52 -6.58
CA ILE A 304 25.09 4.82 -7.94
C ILE A 304 25.74 6.14 -8.37
N LEU A 305 26.42 6.10 -9.52
CA LEU A 305 27.04 7.27 -10.14
C LEU A 305 25.95 8.26 -10.64
N PRO A 306 26.25 9.57 -10.76
CA PRO A 306 25.28 10.58 -11.18
C PRO A 306 24.54 10.24 -12.49
N GLU A 307 25.23 9.67 -13.47
CA GLU A 307 24.65 9.26 -14.76
C GLU A 307 23.67 8.09 -14.61
N GLY A 308 23.93 7.21 -13.64
CA GLY A 308 23.05 6.10 -13.27
C GLY A 308 21.75 6.56 -12.60
N LEU A 309 21.80 7.68 -11.85
CA LEU A 309 20.65 8.24 -11.15
C LEU A 309 19.59 8.78 -12.11
N ASN A 310 19.94 9.22 -13.31
CA ASN A 310 18.97 9.80 -14.26
C ASN A 310 17.90 8.82 -14.80
N LYS A 311 17.99 7.51 -14.50
CA LYS A 311 17.05 6.50 -15.02
C LYS A 311 15.83 6.30 -14.12
N MET A 312 14.68 6.85 -14.49
CA MET A 312 13.46 6.78 -13.66
C MET A 312 12.82 5.38 -13.49
N ASN A 313 13.12 4.41 -14.35
CA ASN A 313 12.47 3.08 -14.35
C ASN A 313 13.44 1.92 -14.04
N ASP A 314 14.52 2.19 -13.32
CA ASP A 314 15.61 1.25 -13.11
C ASP A 314 15.40 0.35 -11.86
N TYR A 315 14.31 -0.41 -11.85
CA TYR A 315 14.12 -1.44 -10.83
C TYR A 315 15.15 -2.57 -11.03
N PRO A 316 15.81 -3.08 -9.97
CA PRO A 316 15.48 -2.95 -8.53
C PRO A 316 16.04 -1.73 -7.80
N LEU A 317 16.89 -0.93 -8.43
CA LEU A 317 17.55 0.20 -7.79
C LEU A 317 16.64 1.42 -7.66
N TYR A 318 16.92 2.29 -6.69
CA TYR A 318 16.25 3.58 -6.55
C TYR A 318 16.94 4.63 -7.43
N ALA A 319 16.79 4.54 -8.75
CA ALA A 319 17.17 5.62 -9.66
C ALA A 319 15.98 6.59 -9.91
N GLY A 320 16.26 7.78 -10.43
CA GLY A 320 15.31 8.88 -10.63
C GLY A 320 15.83 10.20 -10.03
N SER A 321 14.94 10.99 -9.44
CA SER A 321 15.28 12.26 -8.79
C SER A 321 16.00 12.05 -7.44
N TRP A 322 17.16 11.40 -7.45
CA TRP A 322 18.05 11.25 -6.31
C TRP A 322 19.37 11.94 -6.65
N ARG A 323 20.00 12.57 -5.64
CA ARG A 323 21.36 13.14 -5.78
C ARG A 323 22.46 12.15 -5.41
N GLY A 324 22.11 11.08 -4.70
CA GLY A 324 23.03 10.03 -4.30
C GLY A 324 22.28 8.82 -3.76
N ASN A 325 22.88 7.65 -3.95
CA ASN A 325 22.39 6.37 -3.45
C ASN A 325 23.57 5.49 -3.08
N LYS A 326 23.62 5.04 -1.83
CA LYS A 326 24.62 4.10 -1.32
C LYS A 326 23.93 2.87 -0.75
N TYR A 327 24.54 1.71 -0.95
CA TYR A 327 24.04 0.43 -0.51
C TYR A 327 25.15 -0.34 0.20
N VAL A 328 24.79 -0.99 1.29
CA VAL A 328 25.58 -2.01 1.96
C VAL A 328 24.69 -3.23 2.05
N VAL A 329 25.14 -4.36 1.50
CA VAL A 329 24.35 -5.59 1.42
C VAL A 329 25.18 -6.74 1.95
N ASN A 330 24.63 -7.53 2.87
CA ASN A 330 25.29 -8.66 3.51
C ASN A 330 24.52 -9.97 3.31
N TYR A 331 25.27 -11.07 3.28
CA TYR A 331 24.74 -12.43 3.24
C TYR A 331 25.27 -13.21 4.44
N ARG A 332 24.47 -14.18 4.89
CA ARG A 332 24.85 -15.11 5.96
C ARG A 332 24.66 -16.53 5.50
N LYS A 333 25.55 -17.41 5.93
CA LYS A 333 25.47 -18.85 5.64
C LYS A 333 24.53 -19.53 6.64
N VAL A 334 23.58 -20.31 6.15
CA VAL A 334 22.69 -21.18 6.95
C VAL A 334 22.72 -22.58 6.32
N GLY A 335 23.22 -23.57 7.05
CA GLY A 335 23.59 -24.86 6.47
C GLY A 335 24.64 -24.68 5.38
N ASP A 336 24.41 -25.24 4.20
CA ASP A 336 25.33 -25.16 3.05
C ASP A 336 25.06 -24.00 2.09
N LYS A 337 24.04 -23.18 2.36
CA LYS A 337 23.61 -22.11 1.45
C LYS A 337 23.81 -20.73 2.05
N TRP A 338 24.05 -19.76 1.20
CA TRP A 338 24.11 -18.34 1.51
C TRP A 338 22.74 -17.69 1.28
N TYR A 339 22.29 -16.92 2.27
CA TYR A 339 21.03 -16.20 2.25
C TYR A 339 21.29 -14.71 2.44
N PHE A 340 20.53 -13.88 1.75
CA PHE A 340 20.47 -12.44 2.05
C PHE A 340 20.19 -12.23 3.54
N SER A 341 21.07 -11.49 4.20
CA SER A 341 21.05 -11.27 5.64
C SER A 341 20.48 -9.90 5.98
N ASP A 342 21.03 -8.86 5.39
CA ASP A 342 20.61 -7.49 5.64
C ASP A 342 21.11 -6.55 4.56
N ALA A 343 20.45 -5.40 4.50
CA ALA A 343 20.92 -4.30 3.69
C ALA A 343 20.55 -2.96 4.31
N LEU A 344 21.47 -2.00 4.16
CA LEU A 344 21.26 -0.60 4.43
C LEU A 344 21.35 0.15 3.10
N ARG A 345 20.39 1.01 2.86
CA ARG A 345 20.41 1.97 1.75
C ARG A 345 20.28 3.36 2.33
N GLU A 346 21.14 4.25 1.87
CA GLU A 346 21.07 5.69 2.14
C GLU A 346 20.95 6.43 0.82
N GLY A 347 20.06 7.40 0.74
CA GLY A 347 19.98 8.23 -0.45
C GLY A 347 19.52 9.64 -0.19
N ILE A 348 20.03 10.51 -1.05
CA ILE A 348 19.93 11.96 -0.92
C ILE A 348 18.86 12.44 -1.88
N ARG A 349 17.85 13.13 -1.37
CA ARG A 349 16.76 13.69 -2.19
C ARG A 349 17.23 14.95 -2.93
N PRO A 350 16.47 15.40 -3.96
CA PRO A 350 16.82 16.61 -4.72
C PRO A 350 16.89 17.87 -3.88
N ASN A 351 16.15 17.91 -2.77
CA ASN A 351 16.10 19.04 -1.85
C ASN A 351 17.14 18.97 -0.72
N GLY A 352 17.86 17.85 -0.57
CA GLY A 352 18.92 17.68 0.44
C GLY A 352 18.58 16.70 1.56
N GLY A 353 17.30 16.42 1.83
CA GLY A 353 16.90 15.43 2.84
C GLY A 353 17.40 14.00 2.58
N LEU A 354 17.79 13.31 3.65
CA LEU A 354 18.24 11.92 3.64
C LEU A 354 17.06 10.96 3.82
N TYR A 355 17.05 9.90 3.02
CA TYR A 355 16.13 8.79 3.17
C TYR A 355 16.93 7.50 3.37
N ALA A 356 16.70 6.84 4.50
CA ALA A 356 17.37 5.59 4.85
C ALA A 356 16.35 4.43 4.83
N ASN A 357 16.78 3.29 4.29
CA ASN A 357 16.06 2.03 4.33
C ASN A 357 16.97 0.95 4.91
N GLU A 358 16.51 0.28 5.93
CA GLU A 358 17.22 -0.81 6.58
C GLU A 358 16.33 -2.05 6.56
N ILE A 359 16.88 -3.18 6.14
CA ILE A 359 16.22 -4.49 6.23
C ILE A 359 17.18 -5.47 6.90
N LYS A 360 16.73 -6.12 7.99
CA LYS A 360 17.46 -7.17 8.69
C LYS A 360 16.64 -8.45 8.71
N ILE A 361 17.14 -9.51 8.09
CA ILE A 361 16.53 -10.83 8.14
C ILE A 361 16.79 -11.43 9.52
N THR A 362 15.72 -11.59 10.30
CA THR A 362 15.75 -12.06 11.68
C THR A 362 15.48 -13.56 11.78
N GLU A 363 14.80 -14.15 10.79
CA GLU A 363 14.54 -15.59 10.71
C GLU A 363 14.56 -16.06 9.26
N ILE A 364 15.13 -17.26 9.03
CA ILE A 364 15.13 -17.91 7.71
C ILE A 364 14.51 -19.30 7.88
N ASN A 365 13.38 -19.53 7.23
CA ASN A 365 12.88 -20.88 7.01
C ASN A 365 13.54 -21.43 5.73
N THR A 366 14.40 -22.42 5.91
CA THR A 366 15.16 -23.06 4.83
C THR A 366 14.37 -24.12 4.08
N GLU A 367 13.15 -24.45 4.49
CA GLU A 367 12.28 -25.41 3.81
C GLU A 367 11.59 -24.79 2.59
N ARG A 368 11.09 -25.66 1.70
CA ARG A 368 10.32 -25.22 0.53
C ARG A 368 9.03 -24.55 0.99
N SER A 369 8.89 -23.28 0.64
CA SER A 369 7.71 -22.48 1.00
C SER A 369 6.71 -22.31 -0.13
N SER A 370 5.44 -22.11 0.24
CA SER A 370 4.36 -21.68 -0.66
C SER A 370 4.29 -20.15 -0.75
N PRO A 371 3.76 -19.60 -1.85
CA PRO A 371 3.51 -18.16 -1.97
C PRO A 371 2.60 -17.62 -0.86
N ILE A 372 2.76 -16.35 -0.51
CA ILE A 372 1.93 -15.65 0.47
C ILE A 372 0.47 -15.61 -0.03
N PRO A 373 -0.56 -15.80 0.82
CA PRO A 373 -1.97 -15.65 0.44
C PRO A 373 -2.24 -14.28 -0.20
N TYR A 374 -3.07 -14.22 -1.24
CA TYR A 374 -3.27 -13.01 -2.04
C TYR A 374 -3.68 -11.78 -1.21
N LEU A 375 -4.61 -11.95 -0.25
CA LEU A 375 -5.11 -10.87 0.61
C LEU A 375 -4.08 -10.32 1.59
N GLU A 376 -3.00 -11.06 1.86
CA GLU A 376 -1.93 -10.64 2.75
C GLU A 376 -0.80 -9.90 2.00
N ARG A 377 -0.77 -9.99 0.65
CA ARG A 377 0.32 -9.44 -0.15
C ARG A 377 0.29 -7.92 -0.16
N MET A 378 1.45 -7.33 0.06
CA MET A 378 1.69 -5.92 -0.22
C MET A 378 1.94 -5.71 -1.72
N ASP A 379 1.34 -4.67 -2.28
CA ASP A 379 1.63 -4.22 -3.62
C ASP A 379 2.86 -3.31 -3.64
N ARG A 380 3.70 -3.44 -4.67
CA ARG A 380 4.90 -2.63 -4.86
C ARG A 380 4.60 -1.13 -4.77
N GLY A 381 3.47 -0.66 -5.28
CA GLY A 381 3.10 0.76 -5.30
C GLY A 381 2.82 1.37 -3.92
N TYR A 382 2.64 0.55 -2.88
CA TYR A 382 2.30 1.05 -1.56
C TYR A 382 3.44 1.80 -0.88
N GLN A 383 3.07 2.88 -0.19
CA GLN A 383 3.94 3.59 0.75
C GLN A 383 3.90 2.87 2.09
N PHE A 384 5.05 2.41 2.57
CA PHE A 384 5.10 1.56 3.76
C PHE A 384 4.52 2.25 5.01
N VAL A 385 4.79 3.55 5.19
CA VAL A 385 4.21 4.37 6.27
C VAL A 385 2.67 4.38 6.34
N ASN A 386 1.98 4.08 5.24
CA ASN A 386 0.51 3.99 5.19
C ASN A 386 -0.02 2.59 5.49
N LEU A 387 0.86 1.57 5.54
CA LEU A 387 0.50 0.18 5.79
C LEU A 387 0.61 -0.21 7.27
N THR A 388 1.32 0.56 8.09
CA THR A 388 1.53 0.25 9.51
C THR A 388 0.22 0.33 10.30
N GLY A 389 -0.19 -0.79 10.92
CA GLY A 389 -1.39 -0.91 11.74
C GLY A 389 -1.27 -0.28 13.13
N SER A 390 -2.06 -0.76 14.09
CA SER A 390 -1.98 -0.34 15.51
C SER A 390 -0.74 -0.95 16.19
N TYR A 391 -0.03 -0.14 16.97
CA TYR A 391 1.13 -0.57 17.75
C TYR A 391 0.76 -1.67 18.75
N ASP A 392 1.47 -2.81 18.68
CA ASP A 392 1.38 -3.90 19.65
C ASP A 392 2.65 -3.97 20.48
N GLU A 393 2.58 -3.47 21.72
CA GLU A 393 3.73 -3.44 22.62
C GLU A 393 4.26 -4.83 22.96
N SER A 394 3.38 -5.82 23.09
CA SER A 394 3.75 -7.19 23.46
C SER A 394 4.59 -7.87 22.37
N PHE A 395 4.22 -7.64 21.11
CA PHE A 395 4.99 -8.09 19.96
C PHE A 395 6.37 -7.44 19.91
N TRP A 396 6.44 -6.11 20.03
CA TRP A 396 7.71 -5.39 19.93
C TRP A 396 8.66 -5.67 21.11
N LYS A 397 8.13 -6.00 22.29
CA LYS A 397 8.91 -6.46 23.45
C LYS A 397 9.56 -7.82 23.24
N SER A 398 9.04 -8.67 22.35
CA SER A 398 9.55 -10.03 22.11
C SER A 398 10.36 -10.18 20.83
N TYR A 399 10.25 -9.24 19.89
CA TYR A 399 10.91 -9.32 18.59
C TYR A 399 12.33 -8.73 18.57
N ASN A 400 13.25 -9.35 17.83
CA ASN A 400 14.61 -8.82 17.61
C ASN A 400 14.58 -7.63 16.64
N THR A 401 15.09 -6.48 17.07
CA THR A 401 15.19 -5.25 16.26
C THR A 401 16.63 -4.81 16.12
N THR A 402 16.95 -4.01 15.10
CA THR A 402 18.27 -3.38 15.02
C THR A 402 18.31 -2.12 15.89
N PRO A 403 19.46 -1.80 16.53
CA PRO A 403 19.63 -0.54 17.25
C PRO A 403 19.40 0.69 16.35
N LEU A 404 19.02 1.82 16.94
CA LEU A 404 18.91 3.10 16.21
C LEU A 404 20.29 3.71 16.03
N ASN A 405 20.48 4.48 14.95
CA ASN A 405 21.65 5.37 14.85
C ASN A 405 21.52 6.54 15.84
N GLU A 406 22.62 7.20 16.15
CA GLU A 406 22.70 8.23 17.21
C GLU A 406 21.66 9.34 17.03
N GLY A 407 21.64 10.03 15.88
CA GLY A 407 20.70 11.14 15.64
C GLY A 407 19.22 10.71 15.60
N LEU A 408 18.92 9.49 15.14
CA LEU A 408 17.56 8.96 15.16
C LEU A 408 17.15 8.58 16.59
N ALA A 409 18.07 8.00 17.37
CA ALA A 409 17.85 7.67 18.77
C ALA A 409 17.53 8.93 19.60
N GLU A 410 18.30 10.01 19.41
CA GLU A 410 18.04 11.31 20.03
C GLU A 410 16.67 11.87 19.67
N SER A 411 16.32 11.84 18.38
CA SER A 411 15.01 12.32 17.90
C SER A 411 13.84 11.53 18.49
N VAL A 412 13.99 10.21 18.59
CA VAL A 412 12.98 9.33 19.22
C VAL A 412 12.93 9.56 20.73
N HIS A 413 14.06 9.83 21.39
CA HIS A 413 14.10 10.15 22.82
C HIS A 413 13.41 11.50 23.11
N GLN A 414 13.69 12.53 22.31
CA GLN A 414 12.98 13.82 22.39
C GLN A 414 11.48 13.64 22.20
N TYR A 415 11.05 12.84 21.21
CA TYR A 415 9.64 12.49 21.01
C TYR A 415 9.02 11.83 22.24
N LYS A 416 9.68 10.83 22.83
CA LYS A 416 9.21 10.16 24.06
C LYS A 416 9.12 11.13 25.24
N ASN A 417 10.09 12.03 25.38
CA ASN A 417 10.06 13.07 26.41
C ASN A 417 8.90 14.03 26.22
N ILE A 418 8.61 14.44 24.98
CA ILE A 418 7.44 15.28 24.66
C ILE A 418 6.15 14.54 24.98
N GLN A 419 6.01 13.26 24.60
CA GLN A 419 4.82 12.46 24.96
C GLN A 419 4.65 12.32 26.47
N LYS A 420 5.74 12.01 27.19
CA LYS A 420 5.71 11.88 28.65
C LYS A 420 5.38 13.23 29.32
N ALA A 421 5.93 14.33 28.81
CA ALA A 421 5.55 15.66 29.26
C ALA A 421 4.06 15.92 29.02
N GLN A 422 3.51 15.52 27.86
CA GLN A 422 2.07 15.64 27.61
C GLN A 422 1.22 14.78 28.54
N GLU A 423 1.63 13.55 28.85
CA GLU A 423 0.93 12.73 29.86
C GLU A 423 0.93 13.43 31.22
N VAL A 424 2.07 14.02 31.60
CA VAL A 424 2.20 14.81 32.83
C VAL A 424 1.35 16.08 32.81
N PHE A 425 1.14 16.72 31.65
CA PHE A 425 0.34 17.95 31.51
C PHE A 425 -1.09 17.71 30.97
N ASP A 426 -1.52 16.46 30.76
CA ASP A 426 -2.89 16.14 30.34
C ASP A 426 -3.83 16.57 31.47
N ALA A 427 -4.78 17.46 31.17
CA ALA A 427 -5.77 17.97 32.12
C ALA A 427 -6.51 16.84 32.85
N LYS A 428 -6.66 15.66 32.22
CA LYS A 428 -7.28 14.49 32.85
C LYS A 428 -6.35 13.79 33.85
N TYR A 429 -5.05 13.71 33.55
CA TYR A 429 -4.04 13.16 34.45
C TYR A 429 -3.75 14.13 35.60
N MET A 430 -3.62 15.42 35.31
CA MET A 430 -3.48 16.49 36.30
C MET A 430 -4.72 16.61 37.17
N ALA A 431 -5.94 16.51 36.63
CA ALA A 431 -7.15 16.41 37.44
C ALA A 431 -7.20 15.11 38.25
N GLY A 432 -6.60 14.02 37.77
CA GLY A 432 -6.46 12.77 38.53
C GLY A 432 -5.50 12.90 39.71
N LEU A 433 -4.33 13.54 39.50
CA LEU A 433 -3.36 13.85 40.56
C LEU A 433 -3.88 14.89 41.55
N GLN A 434 -4.58 15.92 41.06
CA GLN A 434 -5.25 16.90 41.89
C GLN A 434 -6.34 16.22 42.73
N ARG A 435 -7.16 15.34 42.15
CA ARG A 435 -8.14 14.54 42.90
C ARG A 435 -7.49 13.60 43.92
N GLN A 436 -6.36 12.97 43.59
CA GLN A 436 -5.62 12.17 44.57
C GLN A 436 -5.12 13.05 45.71
N ARG A 437 -4.55 14.22 45.42
CA ARG A 437 -4.10 15.18 46.42
C ARG A 437 -5.25 15.72 47.26
N ASP A 438 -6.37 16.09 46.65
CA ASP A 438 -7.57 16.59 47.31
C ASP A 438 -8.22 15.49 48.15
N SER A 439 -8.18 14.22 47.71
CA SER A 439 -8.63 13.07 48.51
C SER A 439 -7.73 12.80 49.71
N ILE A 440 -6.41 12.98 49.59
CA ILE A 440 -5.46 12.86 50.71
C ILE A 440 -5.65 14.02 51.69
N GLN A 441 -5.89 15.25 51.19
CA GLN A 441 -6.20 16.40 52.04
C GLN A 441 -7.57 16.27 52.71
N ALA A 442 -8.58 15.74 52.01
CA ALA A 442 -9.90 15.48 52.58
C ALA A 442 -9.84 14.40 53.67
N LEU A 443 -9.05 13.34 53.48
CA LEU A 443 -8.77 12.33 54.50
C LEU A 443 -8.05 12.93 55.72
N ALA A 444 -7.04 13.78 55.51
CA ALA A 444 -6.35 14.47 56.60
C ALA A 444 -7.27 15.44 57.38
N VAL A 445 -8.18 16.13 56.68
CA VAL A 445 -9.20 16.98 57.30
C VAL A 445 -10.26 16.15 58.03
N MET A 446 -10.60 14.96 57.50
CA MET A 446 -11.52 14.03 58.15
C MET A 446 -10.90 13.42 59.41
N GLU A 447 -9.64 12.99 59.38
CA GLU A 447 -8.90 12.55 60.59
C GLU A 447 -8.81 13.67 61.64
N MET A 448 -8.61 14.92 61.21
CA MET A 448 -8.57 16.08 62.10
C MET A 448 -9.96 16.38 62.71
N LYS A 449 -11.03 16.25 61.93
CA LYS A 449 -12.43 16.41 62.40
C LYS A 449 -12.88 15.27 63.30
N VAL A 450 -12.46 14.04 63.03
CA VAL A 450 -12.72 12.87 63.88
C VAL A 450 -12.01 13.04 65.22
N LYS A 451 -10.73 13.45 65.24
CA LYS A 451 -10.03 13.79 66.49
C LYS A 451 -10.70 14.92 67.27
N MET A 452 -11.13 15.98 66.59
CA MET A 452 -11.86 17.08 67.24
C MET A 452 -13.25 16.68 67.75
N ALA A 453 -13.93 15.73 67.09
CA ALA A 453 -15.22 15.19 67.52
C ALA A 453 -15.06 14.24 68.71
N GLU A 454 -14.02 13.42 68.73
CA GLU A 454 -13.63 12.57 69.87
C GLU A 454 -13.29 13.42 71.11
N GLU A 455 -12.54 14.52 70.97
CA GLU A 455 -12.23 15.46 72.06
C GLU A 455 -13.46 16.19 72.62
N LYS A 456 -14.54 16.31 71.82
CA LYS A 456 -15.78 17.00 72.20
C LYS A 456 -16.96 16.06 72.50
N GLY A 457 -16.76 14.75 72.47
CA GLY A 457 -17.78 13.75 72.80
C GLY A 457 -18.97 13.69 71.84
N VAL A 458 -18.78 14.01 70.55
CA VAL A 458 -19.85 14.01 69.54
C VAL A 458 -19.81 12.70 68.73
N ASP A 459 -20.99 12.06 68.57
CA ASP A 459 -21.17 10.80 67.83
C ASP A 459 -20.85 10.99 66.34
N ILE A 460 -20.01 10.10 65.81
CA ILE A 460 -19.30 10.22 64.53
C ILE A 460 -20.08 9.58 63.36
N SER A 461 -21.30 9.10 63.63
CA SER A 461 -22.11 8.33 62.68
C SER A 461 -22.91 9.16 61.65
N GLU A 462 -22.94 10.50 61.75
CA GLU A 462 -23.74 11.36 60.86
C GLU A 462 -22.97 12.05 59.70
N ILE A 463 -21.70 11.70 59.45
CA ILE A 463 -20.93 12.33 58.37
C ILE A 463 -21.19 11.58 57.04
N ASP A 464 -22.33 11.88 56.40
CA ASP A 464 -22.66 11.39 55.06
C ASP A 464 -22.01 12.27 53.97
N TYR A 465 -21.19 11.65 53.11
CA TYR A 465 -20.70 12.28 51.88
C TYR A 465 -20.98 11.39 50.67
N VAL A 466 -21.85 11.88 49.77
CA VAL A 466 -22.17 11.25 48.48
C VAL A 466 -21.58 12.12 47.35
N PRO A 467 -20.64 11.62 46.54
CA PRO A 467 -20.22 12.32 45.33
C PRO A 467 -21.24 12.12 44.20
N GLU A 468 -21.64 13.21 43.55
CA GLU A 468 -22.50 13.20 42.36
C GLU A 468 -21.87 12.40 41.20
N GLU A 469 -22.60 11.40 40.68
CA GLU A 469 -22.31 10.77 39.40
C GLU A 469 -22.68 11.68 38.22
N PHE A 470 -21.76 11.88 37.28
CA PHE A 470 -22.10 12.41 35.95
C PHE A 470 -21.76 11.46 34.81
N LYS A 471 -22.80 11.24 33.99
CA LYS A 471 -22.90 10.46 32.76
C LYS A 471 -21.75 10.70 31.77
N LYS A 472 -21.15 9.60 31.30
CA LYS A 472 -20.39 9.54 30.06
C LYS A 472 -21.33 9.68 28.84
N ILE A 473 -21.05 10.65 27.97
CA ILE A 473 -21.35 10.53 26.54
C ILE A 473 -20.03 10.61 25.79
N SER A 474 -19.44 9.45 25.48
CA SER A 474 -18.47 9.32 24.39
C SER A 474 -19.21 8.72 23.20
N LYS A 475 -19.57 9.55 22.22
CA LYS A 475 -19.91 9.02 20.88
C LYS A 475 -18.64 8.41 20.29
N ILE A 476 -18.59 7.08 20.26
CA ILE A 476 -17.63 6.33 19.44
C ILE A 476 -17.86 6.77 18.00
N ARG A 477 -16.88 7.47 17.42
CA ARG A 477 -16.85 7.80 15.99
C ARG A 477 -16.63 6.48 15.26
N LYS A 478 -17.73 5.79 14.93
CA LYS A 478 -17.73 4.61 14.07
C LYS A 478 -17.09 5.01 12.73
N LYS A 479 -15.87 4.58 12.50
CA LYS A 479 -15.12 4.82 11.26
C LYS A 479 -15.69 3.89 10.19
N PHE A 480 -16.72 4.33 9.47
CA PHE A 480 -17.24 3.64 8.30
C PHE A 480 -17.42 4.61 7.13
N SER A 481 -16.62 4.40 6.09
CA SER A 481 -17.08 4.34 4.70
C SER A 481 -15.90 3.96 3.82
N ARG A 482 -16.00 2.84 3.11
CA ARG A 482 -15.19 2.61 1.91
C ARG A 482 -16.01 3.17 0.76
N VAL A 483 -15.40 4.03 -0.04
CA VAL A 483 -16.04 4.62 -1.22
C VAL A 483 -15.49 3.92 -2.45
N LYS A 484 -16.34 3.61 -3.43
CA LYS A 484 -15.86 3.17 -4.74
C LYS A 484 -16.44 4.06 -5.82
N PHE A 485 -15.64 4.34 -6.83
CA PHE A 485 -16.07 5.03 -8.04
C PHE A 485 -16.05 4.06 -9.22
N GLY A 486 -17.18 3.90 -9.90
CA GLY A 486 -17.34 3.05 -11.07
C GLY A 486 -17.45 3.88 -12.34
N MET A 487 -16.81 3.42 -13.41
CA MET A 487 -17.10 3.88 -14.76
C MET A 487 -17.23 2.67 -15.68
N GLY A 488 -18.23 2.68 -16.54
CA GLY A 488 -18.47 1.60 -17.49
C GLY A 488 -19.11 2.08 -18.77
N THR A 489 -19.10 1.20 -19.75
CA THR A 489 -19.79 1.35 -21.01
C THR A 489 -20.63 0.11 -21.25
N GLY A 490 -21.71 0.25 -22.01
CA GLY A 490 -22.54 -0.89 -22.34
C GLY A 490 -23.66 -0.54 -23.27
N MET A 491 -24.66 -1.41 -23.28
CA MET A 491 -25.84 -1.29 -24.11
C MET A 491 -27.09 -1.33 -23.26
N HIS A 492 -28.08 -0.52 -23.61
CA HIS A 492 -29.43 -0.60 -23.08
C HIS A 492 -30.36 -0.96 -24.23
N LEU A 493 -30.97 -2.16 -24.17
CA LEU A 493 -31.97 -2.64 -25.11
C LEU A 493 -33.24 -1.80 -24.88
N LEU A 494 -33.43 -0.83 -25.75
CA LEU A 494 -34.44 0.22 -25.69
C LEU A 494 -35.03 0.37 -27.09
N PRO A 495 -35.80 -0.62 -27.56
CA PRO A 495 -36.40 -0.56 -28.89
C PRO A 495 -37.39 0.59 -28.93
N THR A 496 -37.13 1.53 -29.84
CA THR A 496 -38.07 2.62 -30.14
C THR A 496 -38.77 2.32 -31.45
N LYS A 497 -40.11 2.35 -31.43
CA LYS A 497 -40.94 2.08 -32.61
C LYS A 497 -40.94 3.26 -33.59
N HIS A 498 -41.01 2.94 -34.89
CA HIS A 498 -41.28 3.84 -36.01
C HIS A 498 -42.58 4.63 -35.82
N GLY A 499 -42.58 5.89 -36.27
CA GLY A 499 -43.76 6.75 -36.37
C GLY A 499 -43.44 7.99 -37.19
N ASP A 500 -44.22 8.25 -38.23
CA ASP A 500 -44.08 9.47 -39.05
C ASP A 500 -44.75 10.61 -38.28
N LEU A 501 -43.95 11.30 -37.46
CA LEU A 501 -44.49 12.22 -36.47
C LEU A 501 -44.64 13.62 -37.05
N ASP A 502 -45.90 14.05 -37.14
CA ASP A 502 -46.26 15.46 -37.34
C ASP A 502 -46.42 16.16 -35.99
N ILE A 503 -45.44 17.00 -35.64
CA ILE A 503 -45.39 17.77 -34.40
C ILE A 503 -45.66 19.23 -34.70
N VAL A 504 -46.78 19.73 -34.20
CA VAL A 504 -47.21 21.12 -34.33
C VAL A 504 -47.24 21.80 -32.96
N TYR A 505 -46.60 22.97 -32.86
CA TYR A 505 -46.65 23.84 -31.69
C TYR A 505 -47.51 25.07 -31.95
N LEU A 506 -48.52 25.26 -31.10
CA LEU A 506 -49.55 26.29 -31.23
C LEU A 506 -49.30 27.49 -30.29
N ASN A 507 -49.73 28.67 -30.71
CA ASN A 507 -49.82 29.85 -29.85
C ASN A 507 -51.02 29.74 -28.88
N LYS A 508 -51.33 30.81 -28.14
CA LYS A 508 -52.48 30.80 -27.21
C LYS A 508 -53.83 30.83 -27.93
N ASP A 509 -53.84 31.31 -29.17
CA ASP A 509 -55.01 31.55 -30.00
C ASP A 509 -55.27 30.39 -30.99
N GLY A 510 -54.47 29.32 -30.92
CA GLY A 510 -54.60 28.11 -31.74
C GLY A 510 -53.86 28.15 -33.08
N GLU A 511 -53.09 29.20 -33.36
CA GLU A 511 -52.31 29.34 -34.60
C GLU A 511 -50.97 28.58 -34.51
N THR A 512 -50.51 28.06 -35.65
CA THR A 512 -49.25 27.31 -35.72
C THR A 512 -48.04 28.24 -35.67
N ILE A 513 -47.17 28.06 -34.68
CA ILE A 513 -45.87 28.77 -34.59
C ILE A 513 -44.74 27.91 -35.18
N LEU A 514 -44.77 26.60 -34.96
CA LEU A 514 -43.78 25.66 -35.51
C LEU A 514 -44.48 24.37 -35.91
N SER A 515 -44.12 23.82 -37.05
CA SER A 515 -44.44 22.45 -37.44
C SER A 515 -43.17 21.70 -37.85
N LEU A 516 -43.20 20.39 -37.68
CA LEU A 516 -42.18 19.46 -38.14
C LEU A 516 -42.85 18.11 -38.40
N THR A 517 -42.72 17.63 -39.63
CA THR A 517 -43.08 16.27 -40.01
C THR A 517 -41.78 15.55 -40.38
N ASP A 518 -41.42 14.52 -39.63
CA ASP A 518 -40.21 13.72 -39.85
C ASP A 518 -40.34 12.37 -39.13
N ASP A 519 -39.59 11.38 -39.58
CA ASP A 519 -39.62 10.02 -39.00
C ASP A 519 -38.62 9.88 -37.84
N ILE A 520 -38.96 9.02 -36.87
CA ILE A 520 -38.03 8.55 -35.85
C ILE A 520 -37.34 7.27 -36.35
N PRO A 521 -36.01 7.31 -36.59
CA PRO A 521 -35.31 6.13 -37.06
C PRO A 521 -35.39 4.96 -36.06
N ASP A 522 -35.67 3.77 -36.58
CA ASP A 522 -35.69 2.52 -35.82
C ASP A 522 -34.34 2.26 -35.16
N ARG A 523 -34.40 1.92 -33.86
CA ARG A 523 -33.20 1.55 -33.11
C ARG A 523 -33.55 0.72 -31.89
N GLU A 524 -32.99 -0.49 -31.87
CA GLU A 524 -33.19 -1.50 -30.83
C GLU A 524 -32.39 -1.24 -29.54
N MET A 525 -31.28 -0.48 -29.64
CA MET A 525 -30.34 -0.32 -28.52
C MET A 525 -29.63 1.03 -28.47
N GLU A 526 -29.37 1.50 -27.25
CA GLU A 526 -28.50 2.63 -26.97
C GLU A 526 -27.14 2.18 -26.44
N ILE A 527 -26.07 2.80 -26.96
CA ILE A 527 -24.74 2.69 -26.36
C ILE A 527 -24.64 3.72 -25.26
N ILE A 528 -24.42 3.26 -24.04
CA ILE A 528 -24.46 4.09 -22.83
C ILE A 528 -23.15 4.07 -22.08
N GLY A 529 -22.78 5.22 -21.51
CA GLY A 529 -21.79 5.33 -20.45
C GLY A 529 -22.48 5.39 -19.09
N GLN A 530 -21.87 4.78 -18.08
CA GLN A 530 -22.35 4.83 -16.69
C GLN A 530 -21.23 5.25 -15.75
N TRP A 531 -21.56 6.15 -14.83
CA TRP A 531 -20.74 6.47 -13.65
C TRP A 531 -21.49 6.08 -12.39
N ASP A 532 -20.82 5.39 -11.47
CA ASP A 532 -21.39 4.94 -10.21
C ASP A 532 -20.55 5.44 -9.03
N PHE A 533 -21.21 5.80 -7.95
CA PHE A 533 -20.56 6.15 -6.69
C PHE A 533 -21.15 5.30 -5.57
N ASP A 534 -20.32 4.43 -4.99
CA ASP A 534 -20.72 3.47 -3.97
C ASP A 534 -20.22 3.88 -2.60
N ILE A 535 -21.10 3.89 -1.60
CA ILE A 535 -20.77 4.14 -0.20
C ILE A 535 -21.08 2.87 0.60
N PHE A 536 -20.04 2.22 1.12
CA PHE A 536 -20.17 1.00 1.93
C PHE A 536 -20.33 1.33 3.42
N PHE A 537 -21.39 0.80 4.02
CA PHE A 537 -21.67 0.93 5.46
C PHE A 537 -21.16 -0.28 6.25
N SER A 538 -20.99 -1.41 5.58
CA SER A 538 -20.37 -2.64 6.10
C SER A 538 -19.62 -3.38 4.99
N ASN A 539 -19.07 -4.56 5.27
CA ASN A 539 -18.41 -5.38 4.24
C ASN A 539 -19.38 -5.88 3.15
N ASN A 540 -20.69 -5.89 3.44
CA ASN A 540 -21.71 -6.51 2.61
C ASN A 540 -22.80 -5.54 2.17
N PHE A 541 -22.99 -4.39 2.80
CA PHE A 541 -24.09 -3.46 2.48
C PHE A 541 -23.56 -2.10 2.01
N PHE A 542 -24.14 -1.59 0.92
CA PHE A 542 -23.75 -0.32 0.33
C PHE A 542 -24.93 0.42 -0.32
N MET A 543 -24.79 1.73 -0.50
CA MET A 543 -25.65 2.54 -1.36
C MET A 543 -24.91 2.94 -2.64
N ARG A 544 -25.61 3.00 -3.77
CA ARG A 544 -25.09 3.39 -5.08
C ARG A 544 -25.85 4.58 -5.65
N PHE A 545 -25.10 5.58 -6.11
CA PHE A 545 -25.58 6.70 -6.91
C PHE A 545 -25.09 6.54 -8.33
N GLY A 546 -26.00 6.39 -9.30
CA GLY A 546 -25.68 6.15 -10.70
C GLY A 546 -26.05 7.32 -11.60
N TYR A 547 -25.20 7.60 -12.59
CA TYR A 547 -25.46 8.53 -13.68
C TYR A 547 -25.20 7.86 -15.02
N GLY A 548 -26.21 7.81 -15.88
CA GLY A 548 -26.11 7.23 -17.22
C GLY A 548 -26.29 8.28 -18.31
N PHE A 549 -25.53 8.16 -19.39
CA PHE A 549 -25.58 9.05 -20.55
C PHE A 549 -25.30 8.27 -21.85
N ASP A 550 -25.77 8.78 -23.00
CA ASP A 550 -25.43 8.22 -24.31
C ASP A 550 -24.32 9.02 -25.00
N PHE A 551 -23.85 8.46 -26.12
CA PHE A 551 -22.87 9.08 -27.01
C PHE A 551 -23.50 9.58 -28.33
N SER A 552 -24.84 9.62 -28.41
CA SER A 552 -25.56 9.94 -29.63
C SER A 552 -26.10 11.38 -29.63
N LYS A 553 -26.85 11.74 -30.68
CA LYS A 553 -27.52 13.05 -30.78
C LYS A 553 -28.85 13.09 -30.01
N ASN A 554 -29.28 11.94 -29.50
CA ASN A 554 -30.51 11.74 -28.73
C ASN A 554 -30.35 12.29 -27.31
N ILE A 555 -31.40 12.15 -26.51
CA ILE A 555 -31.37 12.46 -25.09
C ILE A 555 -31.43 11.13 -24.36
N TYR A 556 -30.32 10.69 -23.76
CA TYR A 556 -30.34 9.65 -22.73
C TYR A 556 -29.71 10.23 -21.46
N LYS A 557 -30.51 10.40 -20.40
CA LYS A 557 -30.01 10.87 -19.10
C LYS A 557 -30.68 10.09 -17.98
N GLU A 558 -29.93 9.17 -17.39
CA GLU A 558 -30.34 8.35 -16.25
C GLU A 558 -29.76 8.92 -14.95
N ARG A 559 -30.58 9.01 -13.90
CA ARG A 559 -30.12 9.24 -12.53
C ARG A 559 -30.72 8.17 -11.64
N SER A 560 -29.89 7.44 -10.92
CA SER A 560 -30.35 6.38 -10.04
C SER A 560 -29.77 6.48 -8.64
N ILE A 561 -30.54 6.02 -7.66
CA ILE A 561 -30.12 5.86 -6.27
C ILE A 561 -30.69 4.54 -5.75
N GLY A 562 -29.88 3.77 -5.03
CA GLY A 562 -30.36 2.53 -4.44
C GLY A 562 -29.41 1.90 -3.45
N ALA A 563 -29.82 0.76 -2.92
CA ALA A 563 -29.06 -0.03 -1.97
C ALA A 563 -28.74 -1.39 -2.57
N GLY A 564 -27.63 -1.98 -2.12
CA GLY A 564 -27.17 -3.27 -2.60
C GLY A 564 -26.45 -4.09 -1.55
N LEU A 565 -26.39 -5.39 -1.83
CA LEU A 565 -25.63 -6.36 -1.09
C LEU A 565 -24.43 -6.85 -1.92
N GLN A 566 -23.32 -7.14 -1.25
CA GLN A 566 -22.11 -7.69 -1.85
C GLN A 566 -21.70 -8.98 -1.14
N LEU A 567 -21.39 -10.00 -1.93
CA LEU A 567 -20.89 -11.30 -1.49
C LEU A 567 -19.54 -11.57 -2.17
N ASN A 568 -18.53 -12.01 -1.42
CA ASN A 568 -17.28 -12.51 -2.02
C ASN A 568 -17.42 -14.01 -2.26
N LEU A 569 -17.36 -14.42 -3.52
CA LEU A 569 -17.53 -15.81 -3.97
C LEU A 569 -16.22 -16.61 -3.94
N SER A 570 -15.09 -16.00 -3.57
CA SER A 570 -13.76 -16.61 -3.68
C SER A 570 -12.97 -16.57 -2.37
N LYS A 571 -12.14 -17.61 -2.15
CA LYS A 571 -11.14 -17.65 -1.07
C LYS A 571 -9.78 -17.04 -1.46
N GLY A 572 -9.55 -16.83 -2.76
CA GLY A 572 -8.29 -16.32 -3.34
C GLY A 572 -8.37 -14.86 -3.77
N ARG A 573 -8.13 -14.60 -5.07
CA ARG A 573 -8.35 -13.28 -5.68
C ARG A 573 -9.84 -12.93 -5.62
N PRO A 574 -10.25 -11.82 -4.98
CA PRO A 574 -11.66 -11.52 -4.76
C PRO A 574 -12.50 -11.52 -6.03
N VAL A 575 -13.61 -12.25 -5.98
CA VAL A 575 -14.69 -12.24 -6.96
C VAL A 575 -15.96 -11.86 -6.21
N TYR A 576 -16.54 -10.71 -6.53
CA TYR A 576 -17.73 -10.21 -5.87
C TYR A 576 -18.96 -10.44 -6.73
N PHE A 577 -20.04 -10.91 -6.11
CA PHE A 577 -21.39 -10.79 -6.64
C PHE A 577 -22.10 -9.66 -5.90
N ARG A 578 -22.79 -8.78 -6.63
CA ARG A 578 -23.61 -7.71 -6.07
C ARG A 578 -25.02 -7.77 -6.61
N ALA A 579 -25.98 -7.70 -5.71
CA ALA A 579 -27.39 -7.54 -6.03
C ALA A 579 -27.84 -6.16 -5.57
N LEU A 580 -28.50 -5.40 -6.44
CA LEU A 580 -28.92 -4.03 -6.17
C LEU A 580 -30.38 -3.80 -6.56
N ALA A 581 -31.06 -2.98 -5.77
CA ALA A 581 -32.35 -2.39 -6.12
C ALA A 581 -32.21 -0.87 -6.09
N GLN A 582 -32.55 -0.22 -7.19
CA GLN A 582 -32.38 1.23 -7.37
C GLN A 582 -33.67 1.85 -7.89
N TYR A 583 -34.00 3.03 -7.39
CA TYR A 583 -34.92 3.92 -8.08
C TYR A 583 -34.15 4.64 -9.19
N SER A 584 -34.66 4.59 -10.42
CA SER A 584 -34.02 5.20 -11.59
C SER A 584 -34.97 6.14 -12.33
N TYR A 585 -34.55 7.39 -12.47
CA TYR A 585 -35.23 8.40 -13.27
C TYR A 585 -34.49 8.55 -14.60
N LEU A 586 -35.15 8.12 -15.68
CA LEU A 586 -34.60 8.12 -17.04
C LEU A 586 -35.33 9.14 -17.91
N ARG A 587 -34.57 10.04 -18.54
CA ARG A 587 -35.05 10.85 -19.66
C ARG A 587 -34.52 10.26 -20.94
N HIS A 588 -35.42 9.74 -21.78
CA HIS A 588 -35.08 9.19 -23.07
C HIS A 588 -35.87 9.90 -24.16
N ALA A 589 -35.21 10.47 -25.17
CA ALA A 589 -35.88 11.09 -26.30
C ALA A 589 -35.08 10.93 -27.60
N ARG A 590 -35.78 10.61 -28.68
CA ARG A 590 -35.25 10.50 -30.04
C ARG A 590 -35.35 11.85 -30.74
N VAL A 591 -34.34 12.19 -31.53
CA VAL A 591 -34.44 13.36 -32.42
C VAL A 591 -35.44 13.02 -33.52
N VAL A 592 -36.47 13.84 -33.66
CA VAL A 592 -37.42 13.78 -34.79
C VAL A 592 -36.80 14.55 -35.95
N GLY A 593 -36.47 15.84 -35.73
CA GLY A 593 -35.89 16.67 -36.78
C GLY A 593 -35.52 18.06 -36.29
N ASN A 594 -35.26 18.99 -37.22
CA ASN A 594 -35.02 20.39 -36.89
C ASN A 594 -35.96 21.28 -37.71
N THR A 595 -36.54 22.28 -37.06
CA THR A 595 -37.41 23.29 -37.70
C THR A 595 -36.78 24.68 -37.60
N LYS A 596 -37.22 25.62 -38.44
CA LYS A 596 -36.78 27.01 -38.43
C LYS A 596 -37.66 27.84 -37.50
N ASN A 597 -37.04 28.77 -36.77
CA ASN A 597 -37.74 29.75 -35.94
C ASN A 597 -37.82 31.08 -36.72
N GLU A 598 -38.75 31.16 -37.66
CA GLU A 598 -38.80 32.23 -38.67
C GLU A 598 -39.18 33.60 -38.07
N ASP A 599 -40.10 33.63 -37.11
CA ASP A 599 -40.56 34.88 -36.48
C ASP A 599 -39.73 35.32 -35.27
N GLY A 600 -38.74 34.51 -34.86
CA GLY A 600 -37.84 34.81 -33.75
C GLY A 600 -38.53 34.95 -32.38
N ASP A 601 -39.85 34.74 -32.25
CA ASP A 601 -40.62 34.93 -31.02
C ASP A 601 -41.10 33.63 -30.36
N PHE A 602 -40.60 32.49 -30.82
CA PHE A 602 -40.87 31.17 -30.25
C PHE A 602 -40.51 31.12 -28.75
N LYS A 603 -41.53 30.87 -27.91
CA LYS A 603 -41.42 30.81 -26.44
C LYS A 603 -42.01 29.51 -25.93
N VAL A 604 -41.21 28.75 -25.17
CA VAL A 604 -41.68 27.55 -24.45
C VAL A 604 -41.63 27.82 -22.94
N LYS A 605 -42.78 27.70 -22.26
CA LYS A 605 -42.93 28.02 -20.83
C LYS A 605 -42.35 29.39 -20.46
N GLY A 606 -42.69 30.41 -21.25
CA GLY A 606 -42.24 31.79 -21.03
C GLY A 606 -40.78 32.08 -21.38
N LYS A 607 -39.97 31.09 -21.80
CA LYS A 607 -38.59 31.32 -22.22
C LYS A 607 -38.49 31.42 -23.74
N LYS A 608 -38.04 32.57 -24.23
CA LYS A 608 -37.78 32.86 -25.65
C LYS A 608 -36.59 32.06 -26.19
N PHE A 609 -36.75 31.43 -27.34
CA PHE A 609 -35.68 30.75 -28.08
C PHE A 609 -35.13 31.71 -29.13
N LYS A 610 -33.83 31.94 -29.12
CA LYS A 610 -33.17 32.97 -29.95
C LYS A 610 -32.57 32.40 -31.24
N ALA A 611 -32.29 31.10 -31.25
CA ALA A 611 -31.67 30.45 -32.41
C ALA A 611 -32.66 30.33 -33.58
N ASN A 612 -32.13 30.48 -34.80
CA ASN A 612 -32.89 30.30 -36.05
C ASN A 612 -33.28 28.84 -36.32
N SER A 613 -32.66 27.88 -35.63
CA SER A 613 -32.92 26.45 -35.80
C SER A 613 -33.16 25.78 -34.46
N ILE A 614 -34.31 25.11 -34.36
CA ILE A 614 -34.76 24.40 -33.17
C ILE A 614 -34.80 22.92 -33.48
N ARG A 615 -34.06 22.12 -32.71
CA ARG A 615 -34.19 20.66 -32.73
C ARG A 615 -35.39 20.25 -31.90
N ILE A 616 -36.23 19.39 -32.47
CA ILE A 616 -37.36 18.78 -31.80
C ILE A 616 -37.03 17.30 -31.54
N SER A 617 -37.36 16.83 -30.35
CA SER A 617 -37.14 15.43 -29.95
C SER A 617 -38.35 14.94 -29.19
N TYR A 618 -38.81 13.73 -29.48
CA TYR A 618 -39.96 13.09 -28.85
C TYR A 618 -39.49 11.95 -27.95
N GLY A 619 -40.12 11.80 -26.78
CA GLY A 619 -39.90 10.64 -25.93
C GLY A 619 -40.43 10.78 -24.52
N SER A 620 -39.83 10.03 -23.59
CA SER A 620 -40.46 9.73 -22.30
C SER A 620 -39.58 10.16 -21.12
N GLN A 621 -40.25 10.61 -20.05
CA GLN A 621 -39.68 10.65 -18.70
C GLN A 621 -40.19 9.42 -17.94
N LEU A 622 -39.27 8.56 -17.51
CA LEU A 622 -39.57 7.26 -16.94
C LEU A 622 -39.07 7.19 -15.49
N HIS A 623 -39.92 6.68 -14.61
CA HIS A 623 -39.59 6.32 -13.24
C HIS A 623 -39.59 4.80 -13.13
N ASN A 624 -38.42 4.24 -12.82
CA ASN A 624 -38.17 2.81 -12.89
C ASN A 624 -37.69 2.28 -11.55
N ILE A 625 -38.08 1.05 -11.24
CA ILE A 625 -37.34 0.19 -10.33
C ILE A 625 -36.29 -0.54 -11.17
N LYS A 626 -35.01 -0.31 -10.89
CA LYS A 626 -33.88 -0.95 -11.54
C LYS A 626 -33.30 -2.01 -10.61
N LEU A 627 -33.46 -3.28 -11.00
CA LEU A 627 -32.83 -4.41 -10.32
C LEU A 627 -31.55 -4.77 -11.08
N SER A 628 -30.43 -4.89 -10.39
CA SER A 628 -29.14 -5.17 -11.03
C SER A 628 -28.40 -6.33 -10.36
N ALA A 629 -27.81 -7.19 -11.18
CA ALA A 629 -26.87 -8.21 -10.78
C ALA A 629 -25.50 -7.90 -11.39
N GLU A 630 -24.47 -7.84 -10.56
CA GLU A 630 -23.11 -7.48 -10.98
C GLU A 630 -22.11 -8.53 -10.50
N LEU A 631 -21.29 -9.03 -11.42
CA LEU A 631 -20.15 -9.87 -11.13
C LEU A 631 -18.88 -9.05 -11.33
N ALA A 632 -18.02 -8.98 -10.31
CA ALA A 632 -16.78 -8.22 -10.36
C ALA A 632 -15.59 -9.07 -9.93
N ILE A 633 -14.48 -8.97 -10.66
CA ILE A 633 -13.20 -9.58 -10.30
C ILE A 633 -12.20 -8.49 -9.94
N GLU A 634 -11.53 -8.65 -8.80
CA GLU A 634 -10.50 -7.70 -8.38
C GLU A 634 -9.26 -7.82 -9.29
N LEU A 635 -8.95 -6.80 -10.07
CA LEU A 635 -7.75 -6.79 -10.92
C LEU A 635 -6.48 -6.57 -10.08
N ASN A 636 -6.57 -5.68 -9.11
CA ASN A 636 -5.57 -5.43 -8.08
C ASN A 636 -6.29 -4.77 -6.88
N PRO A 637 -5.63 -4.58 -5.73
CA PRO A 637 -6.30 -4.03 -4.55
C PRO A 637 -6.97 -2.66 -4.70
N GLY A 638 -6.72 -1.92 -5.79
CA GLY A 638 -7.35 -0.63 -6.09
C GLY A 638 -8.38 -0.65 -7.22
N LYS A 639 -8.52 -1.77 -7.96
CA LYS A 639 -9.36 -1.84 -9.17
C LYS A 639 -10.09 -3.18 -9.29
N GLU A 640 -11.34 -3.12 -9.73
CA GLU A 640 -12.14 -4.30 -10.10
C GLU A 640 -12.66 -4.14 -11.53
N LEU A 641 -12.71 -5.24 -12.28
CA LEU A 641 -13.43 -5.33 -13.54
C LEU A 641 -14.81 -5.91 -13.24
N TYR A 642 -15.88 -5.22 -13.66
CA TYR A 642 -17.24 -5.69 -13.44
C TYR A 642 -17.99 -5.92 -14.75
N PHE A 643 -18.93 -6.85 -14.69
CA PHE A 643 -19.99 -7.08 -15.66
C PHE A 643 -21.33 -6.97 -14.92
N ARG A 644 -22.27 -6.18 -15.44
CA ARG A 644 -23.55 -5.90 -14.79
C ARG A 644 -24.69 -6.10 -15.78
N GLY A 645 -25.69 -6.87 -15.39
CA GLY A 645 -27.01 -6.88 -15.99
C GLY A 645 -27.97 -6.04 -15.16
N GLY A 646 -28.75 -5.17 -15.80
CA GLY A 646 -29.77 -4.35 -15.14
C GLY A 646 -31.12 -4.54 -15.81
N TYR A 647 -32.15 -4.86 -15.02
CA TYR A 647 -33.54 -4.93 -15.43
C TYR A 647 -34.29 -3.69 -14.93
N PHE A 648 -34.94 -2.97 -15.83
CA PHE A 648 -35.71 -1.79 -15.52
C PHE A 648 -37.20 -2.12 -15.62
N TRP A 649 -37.91 -1.89 -14.54
CA TRP A 649 -39.36 -1.97 -14.50
C TRP A 649 -39.93 -0.57 -14.33
N ASN A 650 -40.55 -0.06 -15.40
CA ASN A 650 -41.20 1.24 -15.42
C ASN A 650 -42.55 1.18 -14.70
N PHE A 651 -42.76 2.10 -13.74
CA PHE A 651 -44.04 2.23 -13.03
C PHE A 651 -44.71 3.58 -13.22
N ALA A 652 -44.01 4.56 -13.81
CA ALA A 652 -44.62 5.83 -14.21
C ALA A 652 -43.86 6.44 -15.38
N ASN A 653 -44.60 6.74 -16.45
CA ASN A 653 -44.08 7.41 -17.64
C ASN A 653 -44.80 8.73 -17.91
N GLN A 654 -44.13 9.59 -18.64
CA GLN A 654 -44.75 10.81 -19.14
C GLN A 654 -44.12 11.23 -20.46
N GLU A 655 -44.93 11.25 -21.52
CA GLU A 655 -44.46 11.62 -22.86
C GLU A 655 -44.27 13.13 -22.98
N ARG A 656 -43.20 13.51 -23.68
CA ARG A 656 -42.74 14.88 -23.80
C ARG A 656 -42.09 15.15 -25.14
N ILE A 657 -42.17 16.42 -25.51
CA ILE A 657 -41.39 16.98 -26.61
C ILE A 657 -40.34 17.91 -26.03
N TRP A 658 -39.10 17.74 -26.46
CA TRP A 658 -37.96 18.60 -26.14
C TRP A 658 -37.64 19.49 -27.32
N PHE A 659 -37.49 20.78 -27.02
CA PHE A 659 -37.05 21.82 -27.93
C PHE A 659 -35.65 22.27 -27.52
N LYS A 660 -34.70 22.23 -28.45
CA LYS A 660 -33.30 22.55 -28.18
C LYS A 660 -32.72 23.48 -29.25
N GLU A 661 -32.14 24.59 -28.82
CA GLU A 661 -31.45 25.52 -29.74
C GLU A 661 -30.24 24.85 -30.41
N ARG A 662 -30.07 25.11 -31.71
CA ARG A 662 -28.93 24.67 -32.51
C ARG A 662 -28.08 25.87 -32.92
N LYS A 663 -26.81 25.60 -33.22
CA LYS A 663 -25.81 26.60 -33.70
C LYS A 663 -25.45 27.73 -32.71
N GLU A 664 -26.03 27.75 -31.51
CA GLU A 664 -25.60 28.62 -30.40
C GLU A 664 -24.50 28.01 -29.52
N VAL A 665 -23.70 28.89 -28.90
CA VAL A 665 -22.69 28.54 -27.88
C VAL A 665 -23.36 28.09 -26.59
N PHE A 666 -24.41 28.79 -26.14
CA PHE A 666 -25.20 28.46 -24.95
C PHE A 666 -26.61 28.00 -25.34
N ARG A 667 -26.75 26.71 -25.61
CA ARG A 667 -28.01 26.14 -26.13
C ARG A 667 -29.06 26.00 -25.04
N LYS A 668 -30.22 26.60 -25.23
CA LYS A 668 -31.40 26.40 -24.38
C LYS A 668 -32.10 25.07 -24.71
N GLU A 669 -32.58 24.39 -23.68
CA GLU A 669 -33.38 23.17 -23.80
C GLU A 669 -34.62 23.28 -22.89
N LYS A 670 -35.82 23.06 -23.44
CA LYS A 670 -37.08 22.99 -22.69
C LYS A 670 -37.95 21.85 -23.19
N SER A 671 -38.86 21.38 -22.33
CA SER A 671 -39.82 20.36 -22.72
C SER A 671 -41.23 20.63 -22.21
N LEU A 672 -42.20 20.17 -22.99
CA LEU A 672 -43.63 20.20 -22.70
C LEU A 672 -44.17 18.78 -22.64
N LYS A 673 -45.32 18.61 -21.98
CA LYS A 673 -46.04 17.34 -22.02
C LYS A 673 -46.72 17.23 -23.39
N VAL A 674 -46.81 16.03 -23.95
CA VAL A 674 -47.56 15.80 -25.20
C VAL A 674 -49.04 16.17 -25.01
N SER A 675 -49.60 15.90 -23.83
CA SER A 675 -50.97 16.29 -23.44
C SER A 675 -51.21 17.80 -23.24
N SER A 676 -50.32 18.68 -23.71
CA SER A 676 -50.48 20.13 -23.56
C SER A 676 -51.32 20.68 -24.70
N GLU A 677 -52.26 21.58 -24.41
CA GLU A 677 -53.10 22.26 -25.44
C GLU A 677 -52.29 23.04 -26.49
N ARG A 678 -51.00 23.30 -26.24
CA ARG A 678 -50.08 23.99 -27.15
C ARG A 678 -49.37 23.06 -28.13
N ILE A 679 -49.63 21.76 -28.05
CA ILE A 679 -48.93 20.75 -28.84
C ILE A 679 -49.96 19.81 -29.45
N SER A 680 -49.88 19.64 -30.76
CA SER A 680 -50.52 18.55 -31.49
C SER A 680 -49.42 17.62 -31.99
N VAL A 681 -49.53 16.33 -31.66
CA VAL A 681 -48.67 15.28 -32.23
C VAL A 681 -49.57 14.31 -32.96
N LYS A 682 -49.24 14.02 -34.21
CA LYS A 682 -49.95 13.03 -35.03
C LYS A 682 -48.97 12.04 -35.62
N ASP A 683 -49.43 10.80 -35.82
CA ASP A 683 -48.74 9.76 -36.57
C ASP A 683 -49.69 9.31 -37.69
N MET A 684 -49.23 9.39 -38.95
CA MET A 684 -50.07 9.13 -40.13
C MET A 684 -51.42 9.88 -40.10
N GLY A 685 -51.43 11.11 -39.57
CA GLY A 685 -52.64 11.96 -39.47
C GLY A 685 -53.55 11.70 -38.26
N LEU A 686 -53.29 10.66 -37.45
CA LEU A 686 -54.05 10.35 -36.23
C LEU A 686 -53.36 10.90 -34.98
N PRO A 687 -54.08 11.39 -33.95
CA PRO A 687 -53.47 11.85 -32.71
C PRO A 687 -52.55 10.79 -32.07
N PHE A 688 -51.30 11.15 -31.80
CA PHE A 688 -50.28 10.24 -31.27
C PHE A 688 -49.81 10.66 -29.88
N ASN A 689 -49.99 9.78 -28.90
CA ASN A 689 -49.51 9.97 -27.52
C ASN A 689 -48.98 8.65 -26.93
N ASP A 690 -48.55 7.74 -27.79
CA ASP A 690 -48.09 6.42 -27.37
C ASP A 690 -46.66 6.44 -26.85
N LYS A 691 -46.35 5.48 -25.98
CA LYS A 691 -45.00 5.31 -25.43
C LYS A 691 -44.06 4.84 -26.54
N ILE A 692 -42.93 5.50 -26.71
CA ILE A 692 -41.84 5.02 -27.58
C ILE A 692 -40.85 4.11 -26.86
N VAL A 693 -40.96 3.95 -25.53
CA VAL A 693 -40.11 3.06 -24.72
C VAL A 693 -40.97 1.97 -24.08
N PRO A 694 -40.56 0.69 -24.13
CA PRO A 694 -41.27 -0.40 -23.45
C PRO A 694 -41.32 -0.23 -21.93
N ASP A 695 -42.29 -0.90 -21.29
CA ASP A 695 -42.43 -0.87 -19.83
C ASP A 695 -41.35 -1.67 -19.09
N GLU A 696 -40.70 -2.61 -19.77
CA GLU A 696 -39.63 -3.44 -19.23
C GLU A 696 -38.43 -3.43 -20.19
N THR A 697 -37.26 -3.08 -19.67
CA THR A 697 -36.05 -2.96 -20.50
C THR A 697 -34.83 -3.55 -19.80
N ILE A 698 -33.83 -3.94 -20.58
CA ILE A 698 -32.62 -4.60 -20.08
C ILE A 698 -31.39 -3.82 -20.50
N SER A 699 -30.43 -3.68 -19.60
CA SER A 699 -29.10 -3.15 -19.88
C SER A 699 -28.02 -4.14 -19.51
N ILE A 700 -26.92 -4.10 -20.26
CA ILE A 700 -25.70 -4.86 -19.99
C ILE A 700 -24.54 -3.87 -20.03
N THR A 701 -23.74 -3.82 -18.96
CA THR A 701 -22.57 -2.94 -18.87
C THR A 701 -21.33 -3.68 -18.40
N VAL A 702 -20.18 -3.22 -18.91
CA VAL A 702 -18.86 -3.67 -18.49
C VAL A 702 -18.03 -2.45 -18.11
N GLY A 703 -17.28 -2.54 -17.02
CA GLY A 703 -16.55 -1.38 -16.54
C GLY A 703 -15.52 -1.66 -15.47
N LEU A 704 -14.91 -0.58 -14.98
CA LEU A 704 -13.94 -0.59 -13.91
C LEU A 704 -14.49 0.11 -12.68
N LEU A 705 -14.29 -0.50 -11.52
CA LEU A 705 -14.51 0.11 -10.21
C LEU A 705 -13.16 0.41 -9.57
N PHE A 706 -13.01 1.62 -9.05
CA PHE A 706 -11.84 2.13 -8.35
C PHE A 706 -12.16 2.24 -6.86
N LYS A 707 -11.28 1.70 -6.00
CA LYS A 707 -11.45 1.65 -4.54
C LYS A 707 -10.77 2.77 -3.79
#